data_AF-A0A1N7M8D0-F1
#
_entry.id   AF-A0A1N7M8D0-F1
#
_cell.length_a   1.000
_cell.length_b   1.000
_cell.length_c   1.000
_cell.angle_alpha   90.00
_cell.angle_beta   90.00
_cell.angle_gamma   90.00
#
_symmetry.space_group_name_H-M   'P 1'
#
loop_
_entity.id
_entity.type
_entity.pdbx_description
1 polymer ?
#
loop_
_entity_poly.entity_id
_entity_poly.type
_entity_poly.pdbx_seq_one_letter_code
_entity_poly.pdbx_strand_id
1 'polypeptide(L)'
;MGFLSSAQAAILRGIAQAMVPPPPPDITRWCEENIEFDERSAFPGPFRIERFPFLRKIHEVLSPEHPAREVTIRGSAQWGKTVSIVNPTVAAWHEYGPLDSLVVHPTTSAATEWVRTKWMPLRRQAPSLVSIFGDGRGEQTDTLHNQETVRRDGTLKVVSAGSPDDLAGTTRKLVLMDDVSKFEMTPKGDPEMLAVSRASSFEDAKIVRVSTPQILGTCRVSRAFGRSTQNYYHVPCPHCGTRAPLTWENFKKQLDPEQLQAAHFVCEACGCRIEHKDKLAMVAAGDWVEHNPAGDHPGFHLWRAYVPQRDWASIAVEYAQVMGWTGGLELSHDGEEKMGEGVIDAQTEQTFFNDVLGLPYEQASKGPDWEKLRDRVERAEAEAAPLQRGILPAEGLILSAGVDCQGDRLEVHIVAFGRNYRRRVIDYQVIPHHISTDEGRRALDQLLKATWRTTAGLRIGLDVLAIDGGAYTEDVWDWALRHPYTRVIVIKGATSGVAPALKRMEFDKRSDRMARRKRKQGFIVGVSQLKADFYGWLEKTDPAERGHCAFAAGLGDEYYRQVTSEVRVLKRSSSGAMTSRWIIAEAGRRNEALDTMLYAEAGARFKTWTYMPEAAWDVLDLERGSPAQEPQGDLFASAVAVVPEEAVAAAGGTATEAAAPPEQAPPLEADRPTKGLGGRGIKYLRR
;
A
#
# COMPACT_ATOMS: atom_id res chain seq x y z
N MET A 1 56.27 16.28 -55.71
CA MET A 1 56.20 14.82 -55.41
C MET A 1 55.85 14.69 -53.93
N GLY A 2 54.89 13.85 -53.57
CA GLY A 2 54.50 13.67 -52.16
C GLY A 2 55.49 12.77 -51.42
N PHE A 3 55.90 13.18 -50.21
CA PHE A 3 56.71 12.33 -49.33
C PHE A 3 55.83 11.24 -48.70
N LEU A 4 55.79 10.08 -49.34
CA LEU A 4 55.25 8.86 -48.72
C LEU A 4 56.09 8.55 -47.47
N SER A 5 55.44 8.41 -46.32
CA SER A 5 56.12 8.07 -45.08
C SER A 5 56.76 6.69 -45.17
N SER A 6 58.01 6.55 -44.72
CA SER A 6 58.71 5.26 -44.68
C SER A 6 57.83 4.14 -44.09
N ALA A 7 57.78 2.99 -44.78
CA ALA A 7 57.02 1.82 -44.32
C ALA A 7 57.48 1.35 -42.93
N GLN A 8 58.78 1.43 -42.63
CA GLN A 8 59.32 1.17 -41.30
C GLN A 8 58.73 2.13 -40.25
N ALA A 9 58.61 3.42 -40.57
CA ALA A 9 58.03 4.42 -39.68
C ALA A 9 56.50 4.29 -39.56
N ALA A 10 55.81 3.67 -40.52
CA ALA A 10 54.40 3.28 -40.39
C ALA A 10 54.25 2.08 -39.45
N ILE A 11 55.01 1.01 -39.69
CA ILE A 11 55.01 -0.23 -38.88
C ILE A 11 55.37 0.07 -37.41
N LEU A 12 56.45 0.83 -37.16
CA LEU A 12 56.86 1.18 -35.80
C LEU A 12 55.83 2.05 -35.06
N ARG A 13 55.06 2.90 -35.76
CA ARG A 13 53.97 3.66 -35.14
C ARG A 13 52.76 2.79 -34.85
N GLY A 14 52.41 1.84 -35.72
CA GLY A 14 51.37 0.84 -35.44
C GLY A 14 51.72 -0.04 -34.23
N ILE A 15 52.96 -0.53 -34.15
CA ILE A 15 53.46 -1.28 -32.98
C ILE A 15 53.44 -0.42 -31.72
N ALA A 16 53.92 0.83 -31.78
CA ALA A 16 53.88 1.73 -30.64
C ALA A 16 52.44 2.01 -30.16
N GLN A 17 51.50 2.25 -31.06
CA GLN A 17 50.07 2.42 -30.70
C GLN A 17 49.45 1.15 -30.12
N ALA A 18 49.87 -0.04 -30.54
CA ALA A 18 49.41 -1.31 -29.98
C ALA A 18 50.09 -1.69 -28.65
N MET A 19 51.23 -1.07 -28.31
CA MET A 19 51.98 -1.30 -27.07
C MET A 19 51.77 -0.22 -25.99
N VAL A 20 51.22 0.94 -26.36
CA VAL A 20 50.75 1.93 -25.38
C VAL A 20 49.44 1.40 -24.77
N PRO A 21 49.39 1.15 -23.44
CA PRO A 21 48.12 0.80 -22.80
C PRO A 21 47.14 1.98 -22.91
N PRO A 22 45.84 1.73 -23.06
CA PRO A 22 44.85 2.81 -22.98
C PRO A 22 44.96 3.54 -21.63
N PRO A 23 44.65 4.84 -21.57
CA PRO A 23 44.58 5.55 -20.30
C PRO A 23 43.52 4.89 -19.39
N PRO A 24 43.71 4.90 -18.06
CA PRO A 24 42.71 4.39 -17.12
C PRO A 24 41.32 5.00 -17.41
N PRO A 25 40.25 4.20 -17.42
CA PRO A 25 38.97 4.60 -17.98
C PRO A 25 38.18 5.51 -17.04
N ASP A 26 38.40 6.82 -17.19
CA ASP A 26 37.69 7.87 -16.47
C ASP A 26 36.52 8.46 -17.29
N ILE A 27 35.32 8.12 -16.87
CA ILE A 27 34.05 8.61 -17.43
C ILE A 27 33.89 10.13 -17.20
N THR A 28 34.51 10.70 -16.15
CA THR A 28 34.47 12.14 -15.87
C THR A 28 35.29 12.92 -16.89
N ARG A 29 36.57 12.57 -17.07
CA ARG A 29 37.42 13.14 -18.12
C ARG A 29 36.81 12.95 -19.52
N TRP A 30 36.20 11.79 -19.80
CA TRP A 30 35.47 11.60 -21.07
C TRP A 30 34.35 12.62 -21.25
N CYS A 31 33.51 12.85 -20.23
CA CYS A 31 32.46 13.88 -20.27
C CYS A 31 33.01 15.29 -20.52
N GLU A 32 34.07 15.69 -19.81
CA GLU A 32 34.63 17.05 -19.90
C GLU A 32 35.32 17.34 -21.25
N GLU A 33 35.79 16.31 -21.95
CA GLU A 33 36.37 16.43 -23.30
C GLU A 33 35.35 16.31 -24.44
N ASN A 34 34.22 15.62 -24.23
CA ASN A 34 33.30 15.23 -25.32
C ASN A 34 31.87 15.77 -25.22
N ILE A 35 31.44 16.30 -24.06
CA ILE A 35 30.09 16.84 -23.87
C ILE A 35 30.15 18.38 -23.85
N GLU A 36 29.47 19.00 -24.80
CA GLU A 36 29.20 20.43 -24.82
C GLU A 36 27.69 20.68 -24.87
N PHE A 37 27.19 21.52 -23.97
CA PHE A 37 25.80 21.91 -23.88
C PHE A 37 25.49 23.07 -24.83
N ASP A 38 24.38 22.98 -25.56
CA ASP A 38 23.92 24.02 -26.48
C ASP A 38 23.46 25.30 -25.76
N GLU A 39 23.20 26.36 -26.54
CA GLU A 39 22.70 27.64 -26.05
C GLU A 39 21.29 27.56 -25.42
N ARG A 40 20.60 26.42 -25.54
CA ARG A 40 19.25 26.19 -24.98
C ARG A 40 19.31 25.52 -23.61
N SER A 41 20.46 24.96 -23.24
CA SER A 41 20.75 24.50 -21.89
C SER A 41 20.71 25.66 -20.89
N ALA A 42 20.27 25.38 -19.66
CA ALA A 42 20.45 26.32 -18.54
C ALA A 42 21.94 26.58 -18.21
N PHE A 43 22.84 25.72 -18.69
CA PHE A 43 24.29 25.82 -18.48
C PHE A 43 25.05 25.53 -19.80
N PRO A 44 25.09 26.46 -20.77
CA PRO A 44 25.78 26.27 -22.05
C PRO A 44 27.29 26.04 -21.91
N GLY A 45 27.90 25.60 -23.02
CA GLY A 45 29.34 25.34 -23.13
C GLY A 45 29.74 23.97 -22.58
N PRO A 46 31.05 23.71 -22.38
CA PRO A 46 31.56 22.39 -22.02
C PRO A 46 31.01 21.89 -20.68
N PHE A 47 30.86 20.57 -20.57
CA PHE A 47 30.60 19.90 -19.31
C PHE A 47 31.72 20.20 -18.31
N ARG A 48 31.34 20.34 -17.04
CA ARG A 48 32.24 20.60 -15.90
C ARG A 48 31.73 19.82 -14.70
N ILE A 49 32.55 18.96 -14.12
CA ILE A 49 32.13 18.10 -13.01
C ILE A 49 31.78 18.91 -11.75
N GLU A 50 32.32 20.12 -11.59
CA GLU A 50 32.01 21.06 -10.50
C GLU A 50 30.54 21.49 -10.49
N ARG A 51 29.86 21.48 -11.64
CA ARG A 51 28.41 21.73 -11.73
C ARG A 51 27.59 20.54 -11.21
N PHE A 52 28.16 19.34 -11.21
CA PHE A 52 27.46 18.07 -10.92
C PHE A 52 28.31 17.13 -10.04
N PRO A 53 28.83 17.59 -8.89
CA PRO A 53 29.91 16.92 -8.14
C PRO A 53 29.54 15.50 -7.70
N PHE A 54 28.26 15.26 -7.41
CA PHE A 54 27.68 13.95 -7.10
C PHE A 54 27.92 12.88 -8.18
N LEU A 55 28.14 13.27 -9.45
CA LEU A 55 28.45 12.33 -10.53
C LEU A 55 29.85 11.72 -10.39
N ARG A 56 30.83 12.41 -9.78
CA ARG A 56 32.24 11.99 -9.77
C ARG A 56 32.43 10.58 -9.19
N LYS A 57 31.77 10.26 -8.07
CA LYS A 57 31.80 8.92 -7.46
C LYS A 57 30.98 7.88 -8.23
N ILE A 58 29.90 8.30 -8.90
CA ILE A 58 29.10 7.42 -9.76
C ILE A 58 29.92 6.99 -10.98
N HIS A 59 30.62 7.94 -11.62
CA HIS A 59 31.57 7.69 -12.70
C HIS A 59 32.71 6.76 -12.27
N GLU A 60 33.35 7.03 -11.13
CA GLU A 60 34.42 6.19 -10.56
C GLU A 60 33.96 4.74 -10.40
N VAL A 61 32.77 4.52 -9.80
CA VAL A 61 32.22 3.18 -9.54
C VAL A 61 31.78 2.44 -10.81
N LEU A 62 31.38 3.18 -11.84
CA LEU A 62 30.99 2.65 -13.15
C LEU A 62 32.18 2.38 -14.09
N SER A 63 33.39 2.81 -13.73
CA SER A 63 34.61 2.52 -14.48
C SER A 63 34.82 0.99 -14.66
N PRO A 64 35.33 0.53 -15.82
CA PRO A 64 35.77 -0.85 -16.03
C PRO A 64 36.69 -1.39 -14.95
N GLU A 65 37.60 -0.57 -14.41
CA GLU A 65 38.61 -0.99 -13.42
C GLU A 65 38.06 -1.06 -11.98
N HIS A 66 36.88 -0.50 -11.72
CA HIS A 66 36.28 -0.52 -10.39
C HIS A 66 35.57 -1.87 -10.11
N PRO A 67 35.89 -2.58 -9.01
CA PRO A 67 35.53 -3.99 -8.80
C PRO A 67 34.03 -4.29 -8.60
N ALA A 68 33.18 -3.27 -8.47
CA ALA A 68 31.74 -3.47 -8.37
C ALA A 68 31.14 -3.95 -9.70
N ARG A 69 30.71 -5.22 -9.72
CA ARG A 69 30.02 -5.86 -10.87
C ARG A 69 28.58 -5.36 -11.07
N GLU A 70 27.86 -5.05 -9.99
CA GLU A 70 26.53 -4.42 -10.03
C GLU A 70 26.59 -2.97 -9.53
N VAL A 71 25.76 -2.08 -10.08
CA VAL A 71 25.60 -0.69 -9.62
C VAL A 71 24.12 -0.28 -9.76
N THR A 72 23.54 0.35 -8.73
CA THR A 72 22.13 0.80 -8.76
C THR A 72 21.99 2.31 -8.53
N ILE A 73 21.28 3.02 -9.40
CA ILE A 73 20.97 4.45 -9.27
C ILE A 73 19.45 4.64 -9.21
N ARG A 74 18.92 4.99 -8.03
CA ARG A 74 17.51 5.33 -7.78
C ARG A 74 17.37 6.82 -7.53
N GLY A 75 16.64 7.55 -8.35
CA GLY A 75 16.43 8.98 -8.09
C GLY A 75 15.37 9.63 -8.95
N SER A 76 15.09 10.90 -8.69
CA SER A 76 14.04 11.71 -9.33
C SER A 76 14.03 11.61 -10.85
N ALA A 77 12.89 11.93 -11.45
CA ALA A 77 12.81 12.20 -12.88
C ALA A 77 13.63 13.45 -13.25
N GLN A 78 13.88 13.63 -14.54
CA GLN A 78 14.31 14.90 -15.16
C GLN A 78 15.59 15.58 -14.61
N TRP A 79 16.45 14.89 -13.84
CA TRP A 79 17.79 15.42 -13.50
C TRP A 79 18.92 15.02 -14.46
N GLY A 80 18.63 14.16 -15.43
CA GLY A 80 19.59 13.78 -16.47
C GLY A 80 20.18 12.37 -16.37
N LYS A 81 19.68 11.49 -15.47
CA LYS A 81 20.15 10.10 -15.27
C LYS A 81 20.66 9.40 -16.55
N THR A 82 19.86 9.34 -17.61
CA THR A 82 20.25 8.71 -18.88
C THR A 82 21.44 9.42 -19.54
N VAL A 83 21.38 10.74 -19.71
CA VAL A 83 22.40 11.51 -20.45
C VAL A 83 23.69 11.76 -19.65
N SER A 84 23.63 11.70 -18.32
CA SER A 84 24.76 11.94 -17.42
C SER A 84 25.32 10.66 -16.79
N ILE A 85 24.73 9.48 -17.02
CA ILE A 85 25.21 8.20 -16.49
C ILE A 85 25.23 7.14 -17.59
N VAL A 86 24.09 6.86 -18.22
CA VAL A 86 23.99 5.78 -19.23
C VAL A 86 24.83 6.11 -20.46
N ASN A 87 24.60 7.27 -21.08
CA ASN A 87 25.32 7.66 -22.30
C ASN A 87 26.85 7.74 -22.10
N PRO A 88 27.39 8.41 -21.05
CA PRO A 88 28.83 8.53 -20.88
C PRO A 88 29.50 7.22 -20.45
N THR A 89 28.81 6.38 -19.67
CA THR A 89 29.34 5.05 -19.33
C THR A 89 29.51 4.21 -20.59
N VAL A 90 28.51 4.16 -21.48
CA VAL A 90 28.65 3.46 -22.77
C VAL A 90 29.82 4.05 -23.58
N ALA A 91 29.89 5.37 -23.71
CA ALA A 91 30.90 6.02 -24.56
C ALA A 91 32.34 5.83 -24.05
N ALA A 92 32.60 6.08 -22.77
CA ALA A 92 33.93 5.93 -22.18
C ALA A 92 34.40 4.46 -22.12
N TRP A 93 33.47 3.52 -21.91
CA TRP A 93 33.78 2.08 -22.00
C TRP A 93 34.18 1.66 -23.43
N HIS A 94 33.55 2.23 -24.47
CA HIS A 94 33.92 2.01 -25.87
C HIS A 94 35.19 2.77 -26.30
N GLU A 95 35.58 3.85 -25.61
CA GLU A 95 36.90 4.49 -25.79
C GLU A 95 38.04 3.63 -25.21
N TYR A 96 37.79 2.95 -24.09
CA TYR A 96 38.80 2.13 -23.41
C TYR A 96 39.26 0.90 -24.22
N GLY A 97 38.36 0.26 -24.97
CA GLY A 97 38.72 -0.84 -25.86
C GLY A 97 37.56 -1.68 -26.41
N PRO A 98 37.89 -2.82 -27.07
CA PRO A 98 36.94 -3.76 -27.67
C PRO A 98 35.81 -4.18 -26.72
N LEU A 99 34.55 -4.00 -27.15
CA LEU A 99 33.39 -4.12 -26.25
C LEU A 99 32.07 -4.46 -26.94
N ASP A 100 31.38 -5.48 -26.44
CA ASP A 100 29.95 -5.68 -26.67
C ASP A 100 29.12 -5.17 -25.48
N SER A 101 28.40 -4.06 -25.69
CA SER A 101 27.54 -3.40 -24.70
C SER A 101 26.05 -3.52 -25.02
N LEU A 102 25.21 -3.55 -23.98
CA LEU A 102 23.76 -3.65 -24.06
C LEU A 102 23.10 -2.49 -23.31
N VAL A 103 22.18 -1.79 -23.96
CA VAL A 103 21.28 -0.83 -23.31
C VAL A 103 19.85 -1.36 -23.41
N VAL A 104 19.17 -1.49 -22.28
CA VAL A 104 17.79 -1.98 -22.18
C VAL A 104 16.90 -0.82 -21.74
N HIS A 105 15.85 -0.52 -22.51
CA HIS A 105 14.79 0.42 -22.15
C HIS A 105 13.45 -0.32 -21.96
N PRO A 106 12.45 0.26 -21.28
CA PRO A 106 11.19 -0.43 -20.98
C PRO A 106 10.41 -0.87 -22.22
N THR A 107 10.44 -0.05 -23.28
CA THR A 107 9.69 -0.28 -24.53
C THR A 107 10.53 -0.02 -25.77
N THR A 108 10.11 -0.59 -26.90
CA THR A 108 10.72 -0.37 -28.22
C THR A 108 10.62 1.09 -28.67
N SER A 109 9.56 1.81 -28.25
CA SER A 109 9.45 3.26 -28.47
C SER A 109 10.50 4.04 -27.69
N ALA A 110 10.69 3.76 -26.40
CA ALA A 110 11.72 4.42 -25.58
C ALA A 110 13.15 4.11 -26.09
N ALA A 111 13.42 2.87 -26.51
CA ALA A 111 14.67 2.49 -27.15
C ALA A 111 14.91 3.27 -28.47
N THR A 112 13.88 3.36 -29.32
CA THR A 112 13.92 4.11 -30.60
C THR A 112 14.16 5.60 -30.38
N GLU A 113 13.47 6.18 -29.39
CA GLU A 113 13.62 7.58 -29.01
C GLU A 113 15.04 7.84 -28.52
N TRP A 114 15.55 7.05 -27.56
CA TRP A 114 16.91 7.21 -27.02
C TRP A 114 17.98 7.19 -28.12
N VAL A 115 17.91 6.23 -29.05
CA VAL A 115 18.86 6.19 -30.17
C VAL A 115 18.79 7.48 -30.99
N ARG A 116 17.59 7.93 -31.36
CA ARG A 116 17.40 9.06 -32.28
C ARG A 116 17.66 10.43 -31.64
N THR A 117 17.30 10.62 -30.37
CA THR A 117 17.31 11.93 -29.70
C THR A 117 18.47 12.13 -28.73
N LYS A 118 19.12 11.06 -28.24
CA LYS A 118 20.18 11.13 -27.21
C LYS A 118 21.50 10.51 -27.70
N TRP A 119 21.49 9.31 -28.29
CA TRP A 119 22.72 8.65 -28.75
C TRP A 119 23.26 9.21 -30.06
N MET A 120 22.44 9.24 -31.13
CA MET A 120 22.86 9.70 -32.45
C MET A 120 23.35 11.17 -32.51
N PRO A 121 22.80 12.12 -31.74
CA PRO A 121 23.38 13.46 -31.63
C PRO A 121 24.74 13.44 -30.93
N LEU A 122 24.84 12.79 -29.76
CA LEU A 122 26.10 12.68 -29.00
C LEU A 122 27.21 12.01 -29.82
N ARG A 123 26.89 10.92 -30.55
CA ARG A 123 27.81 10.21 -31.46
C ARG A 123 28.41 11.11 -32.54
N ARG A 124 27.69 12.15 -32.99
CA ARG A 124 28.15 13.09 -34.03
C ARG A 124 28.89 14.30 -33.46
N GLN A 125 28.65 14.64 -32.20
CA GLN A 125 29.25 15.79 -31.53
C GLN A 125 30.56 15.42 -30.85
N ALA A 126 30.60 14.29 -30.15
CA ALA A 126 31.77 13.81 -29.41
C ALA A 126 32.87 13.27 -30.35
N PRO A 127 34.06 13.90 -30.42
CA PRO A 127 35.14 13.43 -31.30
C PRO A 127 35.56 11.98 -31.03
N SER A 128 35.52 11.56 -29.77
CA SER A 128 35.73 10.17 -29.34
C SER A 128 34.78 9.21 -30.07
N LEU A 129 33.47 9.43 -29.99
CA LEU A 129 32.47 8.55 -30.62
C LEU A 129 32.49 8.61 -32.15
N VAL A 130 32.84 9.76 -32.75
CA VAL A 130 33.09 9.83 -34.20
C VAL A 130 34.28 8.95 -34.60
N SER A 131 35.31 8.83 -33.76
CA SER A 131 36.46 7.96 -34.05
C SER A 131 36.17 6.46 -33.86
N ILE A 132 35.27 6.11 -32.93
CA ILE A 132 34.93 4.73 -32.57
C ILE A 132 33.82 4.16 -33.47
N PHE A 133 32.75 4.92 -33.67
CA PHE A 133 31.56 4.51 -34.43
C PHE A 133 31.40 5.23 -35.78
N GLY A 134 32.10 6.33 -36.06
CA GLY A 134 31.81 7.19 -37.22
C GLY A 134 30.60 8.10 -36.99
N ASP A 135 30.32 9.01 -37.93
CA ASP A 135 29.23 10.00 -37.84
C ASP A 135 27.84 9.43 -38.21
N GLY A 136 27.78 8.18 -38.67
CA GLY A 136 26.58 7.53 -39.18
C GLY A 136 26.24 7.90 -40.63
N ARG A 137 27.24 8.23 -41.46
CA ARG A 137 27.11 8.46 -42.90
C ARG A 137 28.15 7.68 -43.70
N GLY A 138 27.74 7.08 -44.82
CA GLY A 138 28.62 6.29 -45.70
C GLY A 138 28.26 4.81 -45.73
N GLU A 139 29.23 3.94 -46.01
CA GLU A 139 29.06 2.47 -46.16
C GLU A 139 28.84 1.71 -44.83
N GLN A 140 28.37 2.39 -43.78
CA GLN A 140 28.18 1.78 -42.46
C GLN A 140 26.90 0.94 -42.43
N THR A 141 27.04 -0.35 -42.09
CA THR A 141 25.95 -1.35 -41.97
C THR A 141 25.11 -1.21 -40.69
N ASP A 142 25.12 -0.03 -40.07
CA ASP A 142 24.43 0.26 -38.82
C ASP A 142 22.92 0.08 -38.93
N THR A 143 22.37 -0.82 -38.10
CA THR A 143 20.93 -0.88 -37.87
C THR A 143 20.57 0.01 -36.68
N LEU A 144 19.34 0.51 -36.64
CA LEU A 144 18.89 1.46 -35.60
C LEU A 144 19.09 0.92 -34.16
N HIS A 145 19.05 -0.39 -33.96
CA HIS A 145 19.14 -1.03 -32.65
C HIS A 145 20.42 -1.85 -32.44
N ASN A 146 21.31 -1.93 -33.44
CA ASN A 146 22.63 -2.53 -33.31
C ASN A 146 23.64 -1.71 -34.11
N GLN A 147 24.53 -1.03 -33.38
CA GLN A 147 25.52 -0.09 -33.87
C GLN A 147 26.90 -0.76 -33.80
N GLU A 148 27.64 -0.77 -34.90
CA GLU A 148 28.95 -1.43 -35.01
C GLU A 148 30.09 -0.41 -34.94
N THR A 149 31.19 -0.78 -34.30
CA THR A 149 32.44 0.01 -34.29
C THR A 149 33.08 0.02 -35.68
N VAL A 150 33.77 1.10 -36.05
CA VAL A 150 34.49 1.23 -37.34
C VAL A 150 35.57 0.14 -37.49
N ARG A 151 36.13 -0.31 -36.37
CA ARG A 151 37.14 -1.38 -36.30
C ARG A 151 36.56 -2.80 -36.29
N ARG A 152 35.23 -2.95 -36.09
CA ARG A 152 34.52 -4.22 -35.90
C ARG A 152 35.06 -5.05 -34.71
N ASP A 153 35.50 -4.36 -33.66
CA ASP A 153 35.99 -4.91 -32.40
C ASP A 153 34.98 -4.76 -31.24
N GLY A 154 33.77 -4.29 -31.53
CA GLY A 154 32.68 -4.13 -30.56
C GLY A 154 31.36 -3.66 -31.17
N THR A 155 30.25 -3.87 -30.45
CA THR A 155 28.91 -3.41 -30.83
C THR A 155 28.13 -2.82 -29.64
N LEU A 156 27.30 -1.82 -29.92
CA LEU A 156 26.24 -1.35 -29.02
C LEU A 156 24.89 -1.88 -29.50
N LYS A 157 24.29 -2.81 -28.75
CA LYS A 157 22.91 -3.27 -28.97
C LYS A 157 21.96 -2.52 -28.02
N VAL A 158 20.82 -2.07 -28.54
CA VAL A 158 19.78 -1.35 -27.80
C VAL A 158 18.45 -2.09 -27.92
N VAL A 159 17.88 -2.55 -26.80
CA VAL A 159 16.73 -3.47 -26.79
C VAL A 159 15.58 -3.00 -25.89
N SER A 160 14.41 -3.54 -26.15
CA SER A 160 13.19 -3.38 -25.34
C SER A 160 13.10 -4.47 -24.27
N ALA A 161 12.74 -4.13 -23.04
CA ALA A 161 12.39 -5.10 -21.99
C ALA A 161 11.22 -6.00 -22.41
N GLY A 162 10.30 -5.48 -23.23
CA GLY A 162 9.19 -6.22 -23.84
C GLY A 162 9.58 -7.13 -25.03
N SER A 163 10.86 -7.24 -25.39
CA SER A 163 11.35 -8.11 -26.48
C SER A 163 12.33 -9.19 -25.97
N PRO A 164 11.84 -10.30 -25.35
CA PRO A 164 12.71 -11.29 -24.73
C PRO A 164 13.70 -12.00 -25.68
N ASP A 165 13.35 -12.18 -26.95
CA ASP A 165 14.23 -12.81 -27.94
C ASP A 165 15.45 -11.94 -28.26
N ASP A 166 15.28 -10.62 -28.34
CA ASP A 166 16.39 -9.68 -28.51
C ASP A 166 17.32 -9.63 -27.28
N LEU A 167 16.75 -9.83 -26.09
CA LEU A 167 17.46 -9.95 -24.82
C LEU A 167 18.18 -11.30 -24.65
N ALA A 168 17.73 -12.36 -25.33
CA ALA A 168 18.31 -13.70 -25.23
C ALA A 168 19.61 -13.85 -26.02
N GLY A 169 19.69 -13.25 -27.21
CA GLY A 169 20.59 -13.71 -28.28
C GLY A 169 22.09 -13.37 -28.23
N THR A 170 22.60 -12.56 -27.30
CA THR A 170 24.04 -12.17 -27.29
C THR A 170 24.63 -11.96 -25.89
N THR A 171 25.76 -12.59 -25.58
CA THR A 171 26.61 -12.28 -24.41
C THR A 171 27.13 -10.84 -24.48
N ARG A 172 27.21 -10.12 -23.34
CA ARG A 172 27.48 -8.68 -23.26
C ARG A 172 28.28 -8.36 -21.99
N LYS A 173 29.38 -7.60 -22.09
CA LYS A 173 30.25 -7.27 -20.94
C LYS A 173 29.76 -6.05 -20.16
N LEU A 174 29.18 -5.07 -20.85
CA LEU A 174 28.52 -3.91 -20.25
C LEU A 174 27.00 -4.03 -20.47
N VAL A 175 26.21 -4.01 -19.40
CA VAL A 175 24.74 -4.09 -19.46
C VAL A 175 24.15 -2.95 -18.63
N LEU A 176 23.43 -2.03 -19.28
CA LEU A 176 22.71 -0.94 -18.61
C LEU A 176 21.20 -1.10 -18.83
N MET A 177 20.42 -0.97 -17.75
CA MET A 177 18.97 -1.01 -17.75
C MET A 177 18.45 0.36 -17.28
N ASP A 178 17.90 1.15 -18.20
CA ASP A 178 17.36 2.48 -17.93
C ASP A 178 15.84 2.44 -17.76
N ASP A 179 15.32 3.24 -16.83
CA ASP A 179 13.97 3.14 -16.27
C ASP A 179 13.55 1.71 -15.85
N VAL A 180 14.47 0.94 -15.24
CA VAL A 180 14.27 -0.48 -14.89
C VAL A 180 13.03 -0.75 -14.02
N SER A 181 12.49 0.21 -13.28
CA SER A 181 11.22 0.03 -12.55
C SER A 181 10.04 -0.28 -13.48
N LYS A 182 10.05 0.26 -14.70
CA LYS A 182 8.99 0.12 -15.71
C LYS A 182 9.07 -1.21 -16.49
N PHE A 183 9.93 -2.15 -16.09
CA PHE A 183 10.10 -3.43 -16.78
C PHE A 183 9.03 -4.43 -16.36
N GLU A 184 8.05 -4.65 -17.23
CA GLU A 184 6.96 -5.61 -17.04
C GLU A 184 7.47 -7.07 -17.13
N MET A 185 6.65 -8.03 -16.66
CA MET A 185 6.96 -9.46 -16.78
C MET A 185 6.60 -9.98 -18.17
N THR A 186 7.43 -10.85 -18.73
CA THR A 186 7.24 -11.38 -20.10
C THR A 186 6.94 -12.88 -20.10
N PRO A 187 6.36 -13.44 -21.18
CA PRO A 187 6.12 -14.89 -21.29
C PRO A 187 7.39 -15.76 -21.21
N LYS A 188 8.58 -15.19 -21.40
CA LYS A 188 9.88 -15.88 -21.25
C LYS A 188 10.58 -15.58 -19.91
N GLY A 189 9.85 -14.99 -18.95
CA GLY A 189 10.34 -14.68 -17.61
C GLY A 189 10.63 -13.20 -17.37
N ASP A 190 11.47 -12.93 -16.38
CA ASP A 190 11.83 -11.58 -15.94
C ASP A 190 12.90 -10.96 -16.87
N PRO A 191 12.61 -9.88 -17.61
CA PRO A 191 13.57 -9.25 -18.51
C PRO A 191 14.77 -8.62 -17.78
N GLU A 192 14.65 -8.27 -16.50
CA GLU A 192 15.79 -7.83 -15.67
C GLU A 192 16.80 -8.98 -15.53
N MET A 193 16.32 -10.20 -15.24
CA MET A 193 17.16 -11.39 -15.10
C MET A 193 17.67 -11.91 -16.46
N LEU A 194 16.89 -11.74 -17.54
CA LEU A 194 17.38 -12.01 -18.90
C LEU A 194 18.53 -11.07 -19.27
N ALA A 195 18.44 -9.76 -19.00
CA ALA A 195 19.53 -8.82 -19.22
C ALA A 195 20.78 -9.17 -18.38
N VAL A 196 20.61 -9.41 -17.08
CA VAL A 196 21.69 -9.82 -16.15
C VAL A 196 22.41 -11.09 -16.63
N SER A 197 21.67 -12.07 -17.16
CA SER A 197 22.25 -13.34 -17.63
C SER A 197 23.00 -13.25 -18.96
N ARG A 198 23.03 -12.10 -19.64
CA ARG A 198 23.97 -11.85 -20.75
C ARG A 198 25.38 -11.48 -20.27
N ALA A 199 25.52 -11.06 -19.02
CA ALA A 199 26.79 -10.76 -18.36
C ALA A 199 27.37 -11.94 -17.56
N SER A 200 26.78 -13.15 -17.65
CA SER A 200 27.21 -14.31 -16.86
C SER A 200 28.56 -14.91 -17.26
N SER A 201 29.00 -14.74 -18.51
CA SER A 201 30.28 -15.28 -19.01
C SER A 201 31.50 -14.40 -18.70
N PHE A 202 31.29 -13.25 -18.06
CA PHE A 202 32.32 -12.26 -17.75
C PHE A 202 32.27 -11.94 -16.25
N GLU A 203 33.32 -12.29 -15.52
CA GLU A 203 33.45 -11.96 -14.08
C GLU A 203 33.57 -10.44 -13.88
N ASP A 204 34.29 -9.77 -14.79
CA ASP A 204 34.53 -8.33 -14.85
C ASP A 204 33.48 -7.54 -15.66
N ALA A 205 32.27 -8.10 -15.79
CA ALA A 205 31.13 -7.38 -16.36
C ALA A 205 30.67 -6.21 -15.47
N LYS A 206 29.98 -5.25 -16.08
CA LYS A 206 29.31 -4.15 -15.37
C LYS A 206 27.81 -4.17 -15.66
N ILE A 207 27.01 -4.29 -14.60
CA ILE A 207 25.55 -4.36 -14.64
C ILE A 207 24.98 -3.13 -13.93
N VAL A 208 24.36 -2.23 -14.69
CA VAL A 208 23.87 -0.94 -14.19
C VAL A 208 22.34 -0.91 -14.20
N ARG A 209 21.73 -0.59 -13.06
CA ARG A 209 20.28 -0.36 -12.93
C ARG A 209 20.02 1.12 -12.68
N VAL A 210 19.25 1.77 -13.55
CA VAL A 210 18.91 3.19 -13.46
C VAL A 210 17.40 3.34 -13.55
N SER A 211 16.75 4.08 -12.63
CA SER A 211 15.31 4.38 -12.75
C SER A 211 14.83 5.47 -11.78
N THR A 212 13.64 6.02 -12.01
CA THR A 212 12.79 6.49 -10.90
C THR A 212 12.23 5.28 -10.13
N PRO A 213 12.00 5.37 -8.81
CA PRO A 213 11.22 4.35 -8.13
C PRO A 213 9.75 4.41 -8.54
N GLN A 214 9.02 3.38 -8.14
CA GLN A 214 7.56 3.29 -8.21
C GLN A 214 7.06 2.74 -6.85
N ILE A 215 5.90 2.11 -6.85
CA ILE A 215 5.20 1.56 -5.68
C ILE A 215 6.16 0.76 -4.76
N LEU A 216 6.10 1.04 -3.47
CA LEU A 216 6.87 0.35 -2.43
C LEU A 216 6.56 -1.16 -2.42
N GLY A 217 7.59 -1.98 -2.18
CA GLY A 217 7.48 -3.46 -2.17
C GLY A 217 7.55 -4.11 -3.56
N THR A 218 6.93 -3.55 -4.59
CA THR A 218 6.96 -4.10 -5.97
C THR A 218 8.05 -3.51 -6.85
N CYS A 219 8.47 -2.26 -6.61
CA CYS A 219 9.43 -1.55 -7.44
C CYS A 219 10.84 -2.19 -7.48
N ARG A 220 11.26 -2.57 -8.70
CA ARG A 220 12.57 -3.21 -9.00
C ARG A 220 13.77 -2.40 -8.53
N VAL A 221 13.88 -1.12 -8.90
CA VAL A 221 15.04 -0.29 -8.51
C VAL A 221 15.10 -0.06 -7.00
N SER A 222 13.94 0.00 -6.33
CA SER A 222 13.87 0.13 -4.86
C SER A 222 14.28 -1.16 -4.16
N ARG A 223 13.91 -2.34 -4.70
CA ARG A 223 14.39 -3.65 -4.25
C ARG A 223 15.92 -3.77 -4.42
N ALA A 224 16.45 -3.40 -5.58
CA ALA A 224 17.89 -3.40 -5.84
C ALA A 224 18.65 -2.41 -4.92
N PHE A 225 18.17 -1.17 -4.78
CA PHE A 225 18.75 -0.19 -3.85
C PHE A 225 18.68 -0.67 -2.39
N GLY A 226 17.59 -1.33 -1.98
CA GLY A 226 17.47 -1.90 -0.62
C GLY A 226 18.59 -2.89 -0.27
N ARG A 227 19.06 -3.68 -1.25
CA ARG A 227 20.16 -4.65 -1.14
C ARG A 227 21.56 -4.01 -1.25
N SER A 228 21.65 -2.83 -1.88
CA SER A 228 22.90 -2.08 -2.12
C SER A 228 23.49 -1.43 -0.86
N THR A 229 24.64 -0.76 -0.98
CA THR A 229 25.26 -0.02 0.15
C THR A 229 24.54 1.28 0.54
N GLN A 230 23.47 1.65 -0.18
CA GLN A 230 22.59 2.77 0.13
C GLN A 230 23.33 4.10 0.35
N ASN A 231 24.11 4.54 -0.63
CA ASN A 231 24.73 5.86 -0.61
C ASN A 231 23.67 6.96 -0.72
N TYR A 232 23.70 7.90 0.23
CA TYR A 232 23.00 9.16 0.17
C TYR A 232 24.03 10.30 0.05
N TYR A 233 23.70 11.36 -0.68
CA TYR A 233 24.59 12.50 -0.84
C TYR A 233 24.42 13.46 0.35
N HIS A 234 25.45 13.58 1.19
CA HIS A 234 25.43 14.43 2.39
C HIS A 234 26.09 15.76 2.09
N VAL A 235 25.40 16.84 2.44
CA VAL A 235 25.88 18.22 2.27
C VAL A 235 26.16 18.84 3.64
N PRO A 236 27.22 19.66 3.80
CA PRO A 236 27.52 20.33 5.05
C PRO A 236 26.55 21.49 5.28
N CYS A 237 26.09 21.65 6.52
CA CYS A 237 25.41 22.84 6.96
C CYS A 237 26.32 24.09 6.81
N PRO A 238 25.87 25.18 6.16
CA PRO A 238 26.70 26.37 5.94
C PRO A 238 27.09 27.11 7.24
N HIS A 239 26.41 26.85 8.36
CA HIS A 239 26.68 27.50 9.64
C HIS A 239 27.55 26.68 10.61
N CYS A 240 27.37 25.36 10.67
CA CYS A 240 28.07 24.50 11.65
C CYS A 240 28.91 23.37 11.03
N GLY A 241 28.91 23.22 9.70
CA GLY A 241 29.65 22.18 8.99
C GLY A 241 29.11 20.75 9.13
N THR A 242 28.16 20.49 10.05
CA THR A 242 27.55 19.16 10.21
C THR A 242 26.95 18.68 8.90
N ARG A 243 27.36 17.50 8.44
CA ARG A 243 26.92 16.87 7.19
C ARG A 243 25.68 16.01 7.40
N ALA A 244 24.70 16.17 6.50
CA ALA A 244 23.46 15.40 6.47
C ALA A 244 22.90 15.35 5.03
N PRO A 245 22.06 14.37 4.68
CA PRO A 245 21.35 14.38 3.41
C PRO A 245 20.15 15.34 3.48
N LEU A 246 19.81 15.98 2.35
CA LEU A 246 18.53 16.66 2.19
C LEU A 246 17.41 15.61 2.16
N THR A 247 16.47 15.69 3.10
CA THR A 247 15.33 14.76 3.23
C THR A 247 14.00 15.46 3.01
N TRP A 248 13.02 14.74 2.47
CA TRP A 248 11.67 15.25 2.28
C TRP A 248 11.00 15.59 3.62
N GLU A 249 11.25 14.78 4.65
CA GLU A 249 10.71 14.96 6.00
C GLU A 249 11.30 16.19 6.72
N ASN A 250 12.45 16.70 6.30
CA ASN A 250 12.99 17.97 6.77
C ASN A 250 12.31 19.14 6.02
N PHE A 251 12.36 19.10 4.68
CA PHE A 251 11.81 20.12 3.80
C PHE A 251 10.31 20.39 4.05
N LYS A 252 9.49 19.32 4.08
CA LYS A 252 8.03 19.42 4.27
C LYS A 252 7.62 20.09 5.59
N LYS A 253 8.46 20.04 6.63
CA LYS A 253 8.19 20.74 7.92
C LYS A 253 8.33 22.25 7.80
N GLN A 254 9.04 22.75 6.79
CA GLN A 254 9.35 24.17 6.57
C GLN A 254 8.53 24.79 5.43
N LEU A 255 7.53 24.05 4.90
CA LEU A 255 6.64 24.54 3.87
C LEU A 255 5.48 25.31 4.49
N ASP A 256 5.48 26.62 4.24
CA ASP A 256 4.37 27.53 4.50
C ASP A 256 3.50 27.62 3.23
N PRO A 257 2.21 27.27 3.27
CA PRO A 257 1.29 27.42 2.13
C PRO A 257 1.21 28.86 1.60
N GLU A 258 1.37 29.87 2.46
CA GLU A 258 1.33 31.29 2.07
C GLU A 258 2.68 31.76 1.50
N GLN A 259 3.79 31.07 1.80
CA GLN A 259 5.15 31.49 1.45
C GLN A 259 5.98 30.38 0.79
N LEU A 260 5.43 29.70 -0.22
CA LEU A 260 6.11 28.62 -0.97
C LEU A 260 7.47 29.03 -1.57
N GLN A 261 7.67 30.32 -1.89
CA GLN A 261 8.94 30.87 -2.36
C GLN A 261 10.03 30.90 -1.27
N ALA A 262 9.64 30.86 0.01
CA ALA A 262 10.52 30.86 1.17
C ALA A 262 11.01 29.44 1.56
N ALA A 263 10.67 28.41 0.78
CA ALA A 263 10.96 27.01 1.05
C ALA A 263 12.46 26.73 1.26
N HIS A 264 12.77 26.04 2.35
CA HIS A 264 14.12 25.92 2.90
C HIS A 264 14.31 24.61 3.67
N PHE A 265 15.54 24.33 4.10
CA PHE A 265 15.86 23.24 5.02
C PHE A 265 16.26 23.81 6.38
N VAL A 266 16.18 23.00 7.44
CA VAL A 266 16.70 23.36 8.77
C VAL A 266 17.74 22.34 9.21
N CYS A 267 18.89 22.80 9.69
CA CYS A 267 19.93 21.91 10.21
C CYS A 267 19.47 21.24 11.50
N GLU A 268 19.41 19.90 11.52
CA GLU A 268 18.93 19.15 12.69
C GLU A 268 19.90 19.20 13.90
N ALA A 269 21.15 19.64 13.69
CA ALA A 269 22.17 19.75 14.75
C ALA A 269 22.24 21.14 15.41
N CYS A 270 21.93 22.23 14.70
CA CYS A 270 22.04 23.61 15.23
C CYS A 270 20.79 24.48 15.01
N GLY A 271 19.74 23.96 14.38
CA GLY A 271 18.48 24.68 14.15
C GLY A 271 18.52 25.82 13.13
N CYS A 272 19.65 26.06 12.46
CA CYS A 272 19.74 27.15 11.49
C CYS A 272 18.89 26.89 10.24
N ARG A 273 18.30 27.96 9.69
CA ARG A 273 17.70 27.98 8.35
C ARG A 273 18.80 27.88 7.29
N ILE A 274 18.58 27.00 6.31
CA ILE A 274 19.46 26.78 5.15
C ILE A 274 18.65 27.16 3.91
N GLU A 275 19.07 28.21 3.20
CA GLU A 275 18.30 28.82 2.11
C GLU A 275 18.78 28.35 0.74
N HIS A 276 17.96 28.54 -0.30
CA HIS A 276 18.30 28.07 -1.64
C HIS A 276 19.60 28.68 -2.20
N LYS A 277 19.95 29.89 -1.78
CA LYS A 277 21.22 30.57 -2.11
C LYS A 277 22.46 29.74 -1.71
N ASP A 278 22.37 28.99 -0.61
CA ASP A 278 23.48 28.24 -0.03
C ASP A 278 23.74 26.93 -0.79
N LYS A 279 22.73 26.47 -1.58
CA LYS A 279 22.71 25.18 -2.27
C LYS A 279 23.96 24.91 -3.09
N LEU A 280 24.41 25.88 -3.88
CA LEU A 280 25.55 25.67 -4.79
C LEU A 280 26.81 25.34 -4.01
N ALA A 281 27.09 26.08 -2.93
CA ALA A 281 28.25 25.84 -2.07
C ALA A 281 28.14 24.51 -1.29
N MET A 282 26.98 24.19 -0.70
CA MET A 282 26.83 22.94 0.05
C MET A 282 26.88 21.70 -0.85
N VAL A 283 26.36 21.78 -2.08
CA VAL A 283 26.41 20.68 -3.05
C VAL A 283 27.83 20.51 -3.59
N ALA A 284 28.56 21.59 -3.88
CA ALA A 284 29.98 21.54 -4.23
C ALA A 284 30.86 20.91 -3.12
N ALA A 285 30.48 21.12 -1.85
CA ALA A 285 31.15 20.55 -0.68
C ALA A 285 30.48 19.27 -0.14
N GLY A 286 29.63 18.60 -0.93
CA GLY A 286 28.94 17.37 -0.54
C GLY A 286 29.70 16.08 -0.90
N ASP A 287 29.46 15.01 -0.15
CA ASP A 287 30.05 13.68 -0.36
C ASP A 287 29.00 12.57 -0.25
N TRP A 288 29.27 11.42 -0.86
CA TRP A 288 28.45 10.21 -0.69
C TRP A 288 28.78 9.49 0.61
N VAL A 289 27.74 9.09 1.34
CA VAL A 289 27.84 8.34 2.61
C VAL A 289 26.97 7.10 2.55
N GLU A 290 27.57 5.93 2.78
CA GLU A 290 26.88 4.64 2.81
C GLU A 290 26.01 4.51 4.07
N HIS A 291 24.73 4.18 3.89
CA HIS A 291 23.80 3.89 5.00
C HIS A 291 23.63 2.39 5.23
N ASN A 292 24.19 1.54 4.36
CA ASN A 292 24.26 0.09 4.54
C ASN A 292 25.64 -0.47 4.13
N PRO A 293 26.71 -0.30 4.93
CA PRO A 293 28.06 -0.79 4.57
C PRO A 293 28.17 -2.32 4.34
N ALA A 294 27.12 -3.10 4.66
CA ALA A 294 27.02 -4.53 4.39
C ALA A 294 26.25 -4.87 3.09
N GLY A 295 25.91 -3.86 2.28
CA GLY A 295 25.24 -4.06 0.99
C GLY A 295 26.13 -4.72 -0.05
N ASP A 296 25.55 -5.59 -0.90
CA ASP A 296 26.34 -6.44 -1.81
C ASP A 296 26.84 -5.74 -3.08
N HIS A 297 26.43 -4.50 -3.31
CA HIS A 297 26.90 -3.65 -4.40
C HIS A 297 26.70 -2.16 -4.11
N PRO A 298 27.47 -1.25 -4.71
CA PRO A 298 27.23 0.19 -4.59
C PRO A 298 25.88 0.59 -5.18
N GLY A 299 25.09 1.30 -4.38
CA GLY A 299 23.85 1.92 -4.84
C GLY A 299 23.75 3.36 -4.37
N PHE A 300 23.17 4.23 -5.19
CA PHE A 300 23.14 5.68 -5.04
C PHE A 300 21.71 6.21 -5.11
N HIS A 301 21.37 7.13 -4.19
CA HIS A 301 20.11 7.86 -4.23
C HIS A 301 20.32 9.38 -4.36
N LEU A 302 19.78 9.95 -5.45
CA LEU A 302 19.80 11.39 -5.71
C LEU A 302 18.38 11.95 -5.93
N TRP A 303 18.03 12.94 -5.12
CA TRP A 303 16.83 13.77 -5.25
C TRP A 303 17.14 15.02 -6.10
N ARG A 304 16.21 15.47 -6.94
CA ARG A 304 16.38 16.71 -7.74
C ARG A 304 16.64 17.96 -6.89
N ALA A 305 16.40 17.95 -5.57
CA ALA A 305 16.77 19.05 -4.67
C ALA A 305 18.27 19.40 -4.69
N TYR A 306 19.18 18.46 -4.97
CA TYR A 306 20.63 18.71 -5.12
C TYR A 306 21.00 19.34 -6.48
N VAL A 307 20.16 19.15 -7.51
CA VAL A 307 20.53 19.33 -8.92
C VAL A 307 20.39 20.81 -9.34
N PRO A 308 21.41 21.45 -9.95
CA PRO A 308 21.42 22.91 -10.09
C PRO A 308 20.35 23.47 -11.04
N GLN A 309 19.81 22.68 -11.98
CA GLN A 309 18.68 23.07 -12.84
C GLN A 309 17.34 23.22 -12.10
N ARG A 310 17.25 22.86 -10.80
CA ARG A 310 16.00 22.91 -10.03
C ARG A 310 16.15 23.75 -8.78
N ASP A 311 15.31 24.77 -8.69
CA ASP A 311 15.09 25.55 -7.50
C ASP A 311 14.31 24.75 -6.43
N TRP A 312 14.27 25.24 -5.19
CA TRP A 312 13.47 24.61 -4.12
C TRP A 312 12.02 25.11 -4.10
N ALA A 313 11.74 26.32 -4.59
CA ALA A 313 10.38 26.85 -4.64
C ALA A 313 9.49 26.06 -5.61
N SER A 314 10.00 25.59 -6.77
CA SER A 314 9.24 24.73 -7.68
C SER A 314 8.88 23.39 -7.05
N ILE A 315 9.75 22.83 -6.19
CA ILE A 315 9.43 21.60 -5.44
C ILE A 315 8.32 21.86 -4.41
N ALA A 316 8.30 23.05 -3.78
CA ALA A 316 7.23 23.47 -2.88
C ALA A 316 5.92 23.77 -3.63
N VAL A 317 5.96 24.40 -4.80
CA VAL A 317 4.80 24.70 -5.65
C VAL A 317 4.20 23.41 -6.25
N GLU A 318 5.04 22.50 -6.77
CA GLU A 318 4.59 21.18 -7.24
C GLU A 318 3.92 20.40 -6.09
N TYR A 319 4.40 20.54 -4.84
CA TYR A 319 3.72 19.94 -3.69
C TYR A 319 2.42 20.65 -3.31
N ALA A 320 2.39 21.98 -3.33
CA ALA A 320 1.21 22.77 -3.04
C ALA A 320 0.06 22.50 -4.02
N GLN A 321 0.38 22.26 -5.30
CA GLN A 321 -0.56 21.83 -6.32
C GLN A 321 -1.14 20.44 -6.01
N VAL A 322 -0.28 19.46 -5.68
CA VAL A 322 -0.69 18.10 -5.26
C VAL A 322 -1.61 18.15 -4.02
N MET A 323 -1.35 19.06 -3.08
CA MET A 323 -2.11 19.21 -1.85
C MET A 323 -3.33 20.15 -1.94
N GLY A 324 -3.63 20.71 -3.12
CA GLY A 324 -4.75 21.65 -3.32
C GLY A 324 -4.56 23.03 -2.66
N TRP A 325 -3.38 23.35 -2.14
CA TRP A 325 -3.09 24.61 -1.43
C TRP A 325 -3.16 25.85 -2.34
N THR A 326 -3.00 25.68 -3.65
CA THR A 326 -2.94 26.80 -4.62
C THR A 326 -4.29 27.42 -4.99
N GLY A 327 -5.37 27.10 -4.27
CA GLY A 327 -6.74 27.59 -4.53
C GLY A 327 -6.99 29.10 -4.33
N GLY A 328 -5.95 29.92 -4.21
CA GLY A 328 -6.01 31.37 -4.09
C GLY A 328 -4.99 32.14 -4.94
N LEU A 329 -4.30 31.46 -5.87
CA LEU A 329 -3.37 32.09 -6.81
C LEU A 329 -4.08 32.32 -8.15
N GLU A 330 -4.42 33.58 -8.43
CA GLU A 330 -5.13 34.00 -9.64
C GLU A 330 -4.32 33.73 -10.91
N LEU A 331 -4.59 32.59 -11.57
CA LEU A 331 -4.37 32.45 -13.00
C LEU A 331 -5.61 33.00 -13.71
N SER A 332 -5.52 34.25 -14.15
CA SER A 332 -6.62 35.02 -14.75
C SER A 332 -7.10 34.41 -16.08
N HIS A 333 -8.10 33.53 -16.03
CA HIS A 333 -8.99 33.14 -17.13
C HIS A 333 -10.42 33.06 -16.58
N ASP A 334 -11.39 33.64 -17.29
CA ASP A 334 -12.74 33.82 -16.77
C ASP A 334 -13.53 32.50 -16.64
N GLY A 335 -14.01 32.20 -15.43
CA GLY A 335 -14.87 31.05 -15.16
C GLY A 335 -15.13 30.82 -13.67
N GLU A 336 -16.34 31.16 -13.20
CA GLU A 336 -16.77 30.87 -11.82
C GLU A 336 -17.09 29.37 -11.63
N GLU A 337 -16.11 28.55 -11.25
CA GLU A 337 -16.38 27.26 -10.61
C GLU A 337 -15.89 27.24 -9.16
N LYS A 338 -16.76 26.79 -8.26
CA LYS A 338 -16.53 26.80 -6.81
C LYS A 338 -15.56 25.68 -6.44
N MET A 339 -14.54 26.02 -5.65
CA MET A 339 -13.75 25.02 -4.95
C MET A 339 -14.64 24.13 -4.08
N GLY A 340 -14.77 22.86 -4.46
CA GLY A 340 -15.06 21.80 -3.50
C GLY A 340 -13.76 21.37 -2.81
N GLU A 341 -13.87 20.85 -1.58
CA GLU A 341 -12.75 20.18 -0.90
C GLU A 341 -12.49 18.82 -1.57
N GLY A 342 -11.82 18.88 -2.73
CA GLY A 342 -11.59 17.74 -3.60
C GLY A 342 -10.64 16.72 -2.98
N VAL A 343 -11.01 15.44 -3.08
CA VAL A 343 -10.15 14.30 -2.71
C VAL A 343 -8.83 14.42 -3.48
N ILE A 344 -7.71 14.49 -2.76
CA ILE A 344 -6.37 14.46 -3.37
C ILE A 344 -6.22 13.16 -4.15
N ASP A 345 -5.99 13.27 -5.46
CA ASP A 345 -5.79 12.10 -6.30
C ASP A 345 -4.50 11.36 -5.92
N ALA A 346 -4.64 10.11 -5.53
CA ALA A 346 -3.53 9.25 -5.14
C ALA A 346 -2.56 8.98 -6.31
N GLN A 347 -2.98 9.11 -7.59
CA GLN A 347 -2.06 9.00 -8.73
C GLN A 347 -1.17 10.26 -8.85
N THR A 348 -1.72 11.43 -8.57
CA THR A 348 -1.02 12.72 -8.51
C THR A 348 -0.02 12.75 -7.34
N GLU A 349 -0.40 12.31 -6.13
CA GLU A 349 0.58 12.16 -5.03
C GLU A 349 1.63 11.08 -5.33
N GLN A 350 1.24 9.94 -5.90
CA GLN A 350 2.17 8.90 -6.34
C GLN A 350 3.21 9.43 -7.33
N THR A 351 2.77 10.25 -8.28
CA THR A 351 3.66 10.88 -9.29
C THR A 351 4.64 11.83 -8.63
N PHE A 352 4.18 12.65 -7.66
CA PHE A 352 5.05 13.54 -6.90
C PHE A 352 6.14 12.77 -6.13
N PHE A 353 5.80 11.72 -5.39
CA PHE A 353 6.81 10.94 -4.65
C PHE A 353 7.83 10.26 -5.60
N ASN A 354 7.35 9.58 -6.64
CA ASN A 354 8.21 8.82 -7.53
C ASN A 354 9.13 9.71 -8.39
N ASP A 355 8.57 10.76 -9.01
CA ASP A 355 9.28 11.56 -10.01
C ASP A 355 9.87 12.85 -9.43
N VAL A 356 9.21 13.52 -8.49
CA VAL A 356 9.77 14.72 -7.84
C VAL A 356 10.74 14.31 -6.73
N LEU A 357 10.32 13.49 -5.76
CA LEU A 357 11.18 13.11 -4.64
C LEU A 357 12.21 12.03 -5.02
N GLY A 358 11.91 11.18 -6.00
CA GLY A 358 12.77 10.02 -6.27
C GLY A 358 12.70 8.95 -5.18
N LEU A 359 11.59 8.93 -4.42
CA LEU A 359 11.30 8.00 -3.33
C LEU A 359 10.14 7.08 -3.73
N PRO A 360 10.15 5.79 -3.38
CA PRO A 360 9.03 4.90 -3.69
C PRO A 360 7.76 5.37 -2.99
N TYR A 361 6.70 5.65 -3.76
CA TYR A 361 5.39 5.92 -3.17
C TYR A 361 4.83 4.68 -2.48
N GLU A 362 4.26 4.85 -1.30
CA GLU A 362 3.54 3.79 -0.62
C GLU A 362 2.05 3.91 -0.92
N GLN A 363 1.55 3.03 -1.79
CA GLN A 363 0.10 2.89 -1.96
C GLN A 363 -0.50 2.36 -0.66
N ALA A 364 -1.55 3.01 -0.16
CA ALA A 364 -2.38 2.44 0.89
C ALA A 364 -2.88 1.05 0.44
N SER A 365 -2.79 0.07 1.33
CA SER A 365 -3.32 -1.28 1.05
C SER A 365 -4.78 -1.16 0.63
N LYS A 366 -5.20 -1.72 -0.51
CA LYS A 366 -6.64 -1.87 -0.76
C LYS A 366 -7.22 -2.71 0.37
N GLY A 367 -8.13 -2.13 1.15
CA GLY A 367 -8.81 -2.83 2.23
C GLY A 367 -9.66 -3.99 1.68
N PRO A 368 -10.06 -4.96 2.53
CA PRO A 368 -10.87 -6.07 2.10
C PRO A 368 -12.14 -5.60 1.38
N ASP A 369 -12.39 -6.19 0.22
CA ASP A 369 -13.46 -5.79 -0.69
C ASP A 369 -14.84 -6.07 -0.08
N TRP A 370 -15.51 -5.01 0.36
CA TRP A 370 -16.78 -5.11 1.09
C TRP A 370 -17.92 -5.66 0.23
N GLU A 371 -17.89 -5.43 -1.09
CA GLU A 371 -18.88 -5.97 -2.02
C GLU A 371 -18.68 -7.48 -2.19
N LYS A 372 -17.43 -7.94 -2.33
CA LYS A 372 -17.14 -9.38 -2.35
C LYS A 372 -17.49 -10.08 -1.04
N LEU A 373 -17.38 -9.42 0.11
CA LEU A 373 -17.79 -9.99 1.39
C LEU A 373 -19.31 -10.04 1.55
N ARG A 374 -20.03 -8.98 1.15
CA ARG A 374 -21.50 -8.96 1.06
C ARG A 374 -21.99 -10.06 0.13
N ASP A 375 -21.49 -10.10 -1.11
CA ASP A 375 -22.00 -11.00 -2.15
C ASP A 375 -21.75 -12.48 -1.84
N ARG A 376 -20.65 -12.81 -1.14
CA ARG A 376 -20.39 -14.18 -0.63
C ARG A 376 -21.48 -14.69 0.32
N VAL A 377 -22.28 -13.79 0.89
CA VAL A 377 -23.32 -14.06 1.90
C VAL A 377 -24.70 -13.86 1.28
N GLU A 378 -24.99 -12.65 0.83
CA GLU A 378 -26.32 -12.25 0.33
C GLU A 378 -26.62 -12.77 -1.10
N ARG A 379 -25.62 -13.38 -1.79
CA ARG A 379 -25.78 -14.03 -3.11
C ARG A 379 -25.27 -15.49 -3.12
N ALA A 380 -25.16 -16.13 -1.96
CA ALA A 380 -24.76 -17.53 -1.85
C ALA A 380 -25.79 -18.49 -2.49
N GLU A 381 -25.31 -19.59 -3.08
CA GLU A 381 -26.17 -20.68 -3.57
C GLU A 381 -26.83 -21.43 -2.41
N ALA A 382 -27.99 -22.05 -2.65
CA ALA A 382 -28.84 -22.61 -1.59
C ALA A 382 -28.15 -23.67 -0.71
N GLU A 383 -27.24 -24.47 -1.27
CA GLU A 383 -26.48 -25.49 -0.53
C GLU A 383 -25.37 -24.89 0.36
N ALA A 384 -24.93 -23.66 0.04
CA ALA A 384 -23.93 -22.90 0.79
C ALA A 384 -24.57 -21.75 1.61
N ALA A 385 -25.89 -21.73 1.75
CA ALA A 385 -26.63 -20.59 2.29
C ALA A 385 -26.19 -20.23 3.73
N PRO A 386 -25.92 -18.93 4.01
CA PRO A 386 -25.56 -18.48 5.35
C PRO A 386 -26.71 -18.64 6.34
N LEU A 387 -26.37 -18.84 7.61
CA LEU A 387 -27.34 -18.83 8.70
C LEU A 387 -28.01 -17.44 8.81
N GLN A 388 -29.30 -17.43 9.14
CA GLN A 388 -30.03 -16.19 9.41
C GLN A 388 -29.53 -15.53 10.70
N ARG A 389 -29.64 -14.20 10.80
CA ARG A 389 -29.24 -13.44 12.00
C ARG A 389 -29.89 -14.00 13.26
N GLY A 390 -29.09 -14.10 14.32
CA GLY A 390 -29.51 -14.67 15.61
C GLY A 390 -29.51 -16.20 15.69
N ILE A 391 -29.22 -16.93 14.61
CA ILE A 391 -29.07 -18.40 14.63
C ILE A 391 -27.59 -18.79 14.81
N LEU A 392 -27.31 -19.67 15.78
CA LEU A 392 -25.99 -20.25 16.00
C LEU A 392 -25.81 -21.55 15.20
N PRO A 393 -24.58 -21.89 14.76
CA PRO A 393 -24.28 -23.26 14.37
C PRO A 393 -24.36 -24.19 15.58
N ALA A 394 -24.78 -25.44 15.37
CA ALA A 394 -24.68 -26.50 16.37
C ALA A 394 -23.26 -27.11 16.33
N GLU A 395 -22.28 -26.36 16.85
CA GLU A 395 -20.88 -26.77 16.98
C GLU A 395 -20.26 -26.19 18.27
N GLY A 396 -19.08 -26.68 18.65
CA GLY A 396 -18.28 -26.18 19.75
C GLY A 396 -17.84 -24.74 19.52
N LEU A 397 -18.54 -23.81 20.18
CA LEU A 397 -18.35 -22.37 20.03
C LEU A 397 -18.35 -21.63 21.37
N ILE A 398 -17.63 -20.52 21.44
CA ILE A 398 -17.71 -19.50 22.49
C ILE A 398 -18.52 -18.32 21.93
N LEU A 399 -19.60 -17.92 22.61
CA LEU A 399 -20.42 -16.78 22.18
C LEU A 399 -20.00 -15.52 22.93
N SER A 400 -19.46 -14.54 22.19
CA SER A 400 -18.90 -13.32 22.74
C SER A 400 -19.52 -12.08 22.09
N ALA A 401 -19.70 -11.02 22.88
CA ALA A 401 -20.17 -9.73 22.39
C ALA A 401 -19.13 -8.64 22.61
N GLY A 402 -18.86 -7.85 21.58
CA GLY A 402 -18.14 -6.60 21.66
C GLY A 402 -19.12 -5.43 21.74
N VAL A 403 -18.88 -4.49 22.64
CA VAL A 403 -19.69 -3.28 22.81
C VAL A 403 -18.80 -2.05 22.74
N ASP A 404 -19.19 -1.10 21.91
CA ASP A 404 -18.59 0.23 21.82
C ASP A 404 -19.59 1.31 22.26
N CYS A 405 -19.10 2.38 22.87
CA CYS A 405 -19.92 3.41 23.52
C CYS A 405 -19.80 4.75 22.79
N GLN A 406 -20.82 5.05 21.99
CA GLN A 406 -20.95 6.28 21.22
C GLN A 406 -21.86 7.29 21.94
N GLY A 407 -21.78 8.57 21.55
CA GLY A 407 -22.44 9.66 22.29
C GLY A 407 -23.97 9.60 22.30
N ASP A 408 -24.59 8.92 21.34
CA ASP A 408 -26.03 8.76 21.19
C ASP A 408 -26.52 7.30 21.38
N ARG A 409 -25.61 6.31 21.36
CA ARG A 409 -25.96 4.89 21.20
C ARG A 409 -24.86 3.93 21.66
N LEU A 410 -25.21 2.65 21.77
CA LEU A 410 -24.26 1.54 21.94
C LEU A 410 -24.25 0.69 20.67
N GLU A 411 -23.06 0.41 20.15
CA GLU A 411 -22.84 -0.44 18.99
C GLU A 411 -22.45 -1.84 19.52
N VAL A 412 -23.19 -2.88 19.12
CA VAL A 412 -23.11 -4.23 19.71
C VAL A 412 -22.92 -5.29 18.63
N HIS A 413 -21.82 -6.04 18.73
CA HIS A 413 -21.44 -7.05 17.74
C HIS A 413 -21.36 -8.43 18.39
N ILE A 414 -22.20 -9.37 17.94
CA ILE A 414 -22.37 -10.70 18.53
C ILE A 414 -21.72 -11.74 17.61
N VAL A 415 -20.69 -12.42 18.11
CA VAL A 415 -19.84 -13.30 17.31
C VAL A 415 -19.61 -14.64 18.03
N ALA A 416 -19.81 -15.74 17.30
CA ALA A 416 -19.47 -17.08 17.73
C ALA A 416 -18.04 -17.42 17.29
N PHE A 417 -17.23 -17.94 18.20
CA PHE A 417 -15.81 -18.25 18.00
C PHE A 417 -15.57 -19.74 18.25
N GLY A 418 -15.20 -20.50 17.21
CA GLY A 418 -15.07 -21.96 17.25
C GLY A 418 -13.64 -22.48 17.09
N ARG A 419 -13.50 -23.80 16.90
CA ARG A 419 -12.20 -24.46 16.63
C ARG A 419 -11.44 -23.80 15.48
N ASN A 420 -10.11 -23.94 15.51
CA ASN A 420 -9.19 -23.48 14.45
C ASN A 420 -9.32 -21.99 14.09
N TYR A 421 -9.51 -21.13 15.09
CA TYR A 421 -9.63 -19.67 14.93
C TYR A 421 -10.80 -19.21 14.02
N ARG A 422 -11.71 -20.12 13.64
CA ARG A 422 -12.88 -19.81 12.82
C ARG A 422 -13.88 -18.96 13.62
N ARG A 423 -14.55 -18.02 12.94
CA ARG A 423 -15.57 -17.15 13.55
C ARG A 423 -16.83 -17.11 12.69
N ARG A 424 -17.98 -16.88 13.33
CA ARG A 424 -19.23 -16.54 12.64
C ARG A 424 -19.87 -15.32 13.30
N VAL A 425 -20.11 -14.27 12.52
CA VAL A 425 -20.94 -13.15 12.95
C VAL A 425 -22.38 -13.61 13.01
N ILE A 426 -23.01 -13.42 14.17
CA ILE A 426 -24.37 -13.89 14.46
C ILE A 426 -25.36 -12.74 14.35
N ASP A 427 -24.99 -11.56 14.84
CA ASP A 427 -25.79 -10.35 14.73
C ASP A 427 -24.96 -9.07 14.95
N TYR A 428 -25.48 -7.95 14.43
CA TYR A 428 -24.99 -6.61 14.69
C TYR A 428 -26.18 -5.70 15.06
N GLN A 429 -26.13 -5.07 16.24
CA GLN A 429 -27.25 -4.36 16.84
C GLN A 429 -26.83 -2.96 17.30
N VAL A 430 -27.71 -1.97 17.08
CA VAL A 430 -27.56 -0.61 17.59
C VAL A 430 -28.60 -0.38 18.68
N ILE A 431 -28.15 -0.08 19.90
CA ILE A 431 -29.04 0.31 21.01
C ILE A 431 -29.07 1.84 21.05
N PRO A 432 -30.20 2.52 20.76
CA PRO A 432 -30.26 3.97 20.57
C PRO A 432 -30.29 4.78 21.89
N HIS A 433 -29.40 4.42 22.83
CA HIS A 433 -29.30 5.00 24.16
C HIS A 433 -27.84 5.11 24.61
N HIS A 434 -27.46 6.21 25.26
CA HIS A 434 -26.12 6.42 25.82
C HIS A 434 -25.87 5.58 27.09
N ILE A 435 -24.61 5.20 27.37
CA ILE A 435 -24.22 4.30 28.48
C ILE A 435 -24.56 4.83 29.89
N SER A 436 -24.72 6.14 30.05
CA SER A 436 -25.15 6.74 31.34
C SER A 436 -26.65 6.62 31.62
N THR A 437 -27.47 6.26 30.62
CA THR A 437 -28.93 6.14 30.76
C THR A 437 -29.35 4.81 31.36
N ASP A 438 -30.41 4.81 32.17
CA ASP A 438 -30.96 3.56 32.69
C ASP A 438 -31.53 2.67 31.58
N GLU A 439 -32.01 3.25 30.46
CA GLU A 439 -32.44 2.55 29.25
C GLU A 439 -31.29 1.75 28.62
N GLY A 440 -30.16 2.40 28.32
CA GLY A 440 -28.98 1.74 27.74
C GLY A 440 -28.41 0.68 28.67
N ARG A 441 -28.31 0.99 29.98
CA ARG A 441 -27.88 0.03 31.02
C ARG A 441 -28.83 -1.16 31.12
N ARG A 442 -30.16 -0.96 31.06
CA ARG A 442 -31.17 -2.04 31.03
C ARG A 442 -31.07 -2.90 29.77
N ALA A 443 -30.79 -2.31 28.60
CA ALA A 443 -30.64 -3.05 27.35
C ALA A 443 -29.41 -3.98 27.39
N LEU A 444 -28.26 -3.51 27.90
CA LEU A 444 -27.10 -4.38 28.13
C LEU A 444 -27.37 -5.46 29.19
N ASP A 445 -28.14 -5.13 30.24
CA ASP A 445 -28.58 -6.11 31.26
C ASP A 445 -29.55 -7.16 30.71
N GLN A 446 -30.26 -6.86 29.62
CA GLN A 446 -31.10 -7.81 28.87
C GLN A 446 -30.24 -8.65 27.92
N LEU A 447 -29.29 -8.05 27.19
CA LEU A 447 -28.34 -8.76 26.32
C LEU A 447 -27.55 -9.85 27.07
N LEU A 448 -27.13 -9.57 28.31
CA LEU A 448 -26.46 -10.54 29.19
C LEU A 448 -27.36 -11.70 29.67
N LYS A 449 -28.68 -11.59 29.49
CA LYS A 449 -29.70 -12.61 29.83
C LYS A 449 -30.31 -13.27 28.58
N ALA A 450 -30.08 -12.73 27.39
CA ALA A 450 -30.60 -13.25 26.15
C ALA A 450 -30.01 -14.64 25.83
N THR A 451 -30.75 -15.41 25.03
CA THR A 451 -30.32 -16.73 24.56
C THR A 451 -30.66 -16.91 23.08
N TRP A 452 -29.67 -17.38 22.31
CA TRP A 452 -29.75 -17.62 20.88
C TRP A 452 -29.97 -19.11 20.59
N ARG A 453 -30.61 -19.43 19.47
CA ARG A 453 -30.98 -20.81 19.11
C ARG A 453 -29.93 -21.40 18.17
N THR A 454 -29.45 -22.62 18.43
CA THR A 454 -28.61 -23.36 17.47
C THR A 454 -29.44 -23.95 16.33
N THR A 455 -28.80 -24.36 15.24
CA THR A 455 -29.45 -25.14 14.17
C THR A 455 -30.07 -26.44 14.67
N ALA A 456 -29.51 -27.05 15.73
CA ALA A 456 -30.08 -28.22 16.42
C ALA A 456 -31.11 -27.86 17.52
N GLY A 457 -31.47 -26.57 17.64
CA GLY A 457 -32.55 -26.06 18.47
C GLY A 457 -32.19 -25.67 19.91
N LEU A 458 -31.00 -26.02 20.39
CA LEU A 458 -30.52 -25.69 21.74
C LEU A 458 -30.47 -24.17 21.97
N ARG A 459 -30.73 -23.71 23.21
CA ARG A 459 -30.63 -22.29 23.58
C ARG A 459 -29.35 -22.00 24.36
N ILE A 460 -28.46 -21.19 23.78
CA ILE A 460 -27.16 -20.82 24.36
C ILE A 460 -27.19 -19.34 24.78
N GLY A 461 -26.70 -19.04 25.99
CA GLY A 461 -26.56 -17.68 26.50
C GLY A 461 -25.16 -17.08 26.23
N LEU A 462 -25.03 -15.76 26.37
CA LEU A 462 -23.78 -15.04 26.08
C LEU A 462 -22.67 -15.39 27.10
N ASP A 463 -21.56 -16.00 26.67
CA ASP A 463 -20.48 -16.41 27.57
C ASP A 463 -19.78 -15.20 28.20
N VAL A 464 -19.53 -14.15 27.42
CA VAL A 464 -18.81 -12.93 27.81
C VAL A 464 -19.23 -11.73 26.96
N LEU A 465 -19.19 -10.55 27.58
CA LEU A 465 -19.29 -9.24 26.96
C LEU A 465 -18.01 -8.46 27.26
N ALA A 466 -17.41 -7.85 26.23
CA ALA A 466 -16.28 -6.94 26.34
C ALA A 466 -16.73 -5.53 25.90
N ILE A 467 -16.61 -4.55 26.79
CA ILE A 467 -17.03 -3.16 26.57
C ILE A 467 -15.82 -2.24 26.61
N ASP A 468 -15.68 -1.32 25.65
CA ASP A 468 -14.60 -0.33 25.70
C ASP A 468 -14.81 0.70 26.81
N GLY A 469 -13.75 0.98 27.55
CA GLY A 469 -13.67 2.02 28.58
C GLY A 469 -12.65 3.11 28.23
N GLY A 470 -12.35 3.30 26.95
CA GLY A 470 -11.62 4.45 26.41
C GLY A 470 -12.50 5.70 26.32
N ALA A 471 -13.74 5.53 25.86
CA ALA A 471 -14.83 6.50 25.99
C ALA A 471 -15.62 6.29 27.30
N TYR A 472 -16.32 7.33 27.78
CA TYR A 472 -17.28 7.31 28.90
C TYR A 472 -16.84 6.48 30.14
N THR A 473 -15.54 6.57 30.44
CA THR A 473 -14.81 5.63 31.32
C THR A 473 -15.51 5.37 32.66
N GLU A 474 -16.06 6.39 33.31
CA GLU A 474 -16.67 6.23 34.64
C GLU A 474 -18.01 5.49 34.59
N ASP A 475 -18.89 5.80 33.64
CA ASP A 475 -20.16 5.09 33.39
C ASP A 475 -19.94 3.62 33.03
N VAL A 476 -19.00 3.35 32.11
CA VAL A 476 -18.65 1.99 31.68
C VAL A 476 -18.14 1.18 32.88
N TRP A 477 -17.28 1.77 33.71
CA TRP A 477 -16.78 1.10 34.91
C TRP A 477 -17.85 0.89 35.98
N ASP A 478 -18.73 1.86 36.21
CA ASP A 478 -19.84 1.73 37.16
C ASP A 478 -20.78 0.59 36.75
N TRP A 479 -21.25 0.60 35.49
CA TRP A 479 -22.08 -0.48 34.95
C TRP A 479 -21.39 -1.84 35.04
N ALA A 480 -20.17 -1.98 34.50
CA ALA A 480 -19.45 -3.25 34.43
C ALA A 480 -19.09 -3.84 35.80
N LEU A 481 -18.87 -3.00 36.83
CA LEU A 481 -18.62 -3.43 38.21
C LEU A 481 -19.87 -4.00 38.90
N ARG A 482 -21.07 -3.90 38.33
CA ARG A 482 -22.26 -4.59 38.85
C ARG A 482 -22.23 -6.09 38.52
N HIS A 483 -21.53 -6.49 37.46
CA HIS A 483 -21.54 -7.86 36.93
C HIS A 483 -20.31 -8.69 37.37
N PRO A 484 -20.35 -10.03 37.23
CA PRO A 484 -19.18 -10.89 37.44
C PRO A 484 -18.11 -10.69 36.36
N TYR A 485 -16.83 -10.69 36.74
CA TYR A 485 -15.71 -10.57 35.80
C TYR A 485 -15.60 -11.74 34.80
N THR A 486 -16.30 -12.85 35.06
CA THR A 486 -16.42 -14.02 34.18
C THR A 486 -17.48 -13.87 33.09
N ARG A 487 -18.31 -12.81 33.16
CA ARG A 487 -19.34 -12.44 32.16
C ARG A 487 -19.10 -11.07 31.53
N VAL A 488 -18.50 -10.10 32.25
CA VAL A 488 -18.20 -8.75 31.71
C VAL A 488 -16.76 -8.33 31.99
N ILE A 489 -16.04 -7.94 30.94
CA ILE A 489 -14.71 -7.32 31.01
C ILE A 489 -14.74 -5.91 30.41
N VAL A 490 -13.89 -5.02 30.91
CA VAL A 490 -13.68 -3.67 30.35
C VAL A 490 -12.34 -3.68 29.63
N ILE A 491 -12.34 -3.27 28.37
CA ILE A 491 -11.16 -3.22 27.51
C ILE A 491 -10.74 -1.76 27.23
N LYS A 492 -9.55 -1.61 26.65
CA LYS A 492 -9.07 -0.35 26.07
C LYS A 492 -8.06 -0.62 24.96
N GLY A 493 -8.17 0.07 23.84
CA GLY A 493 -7.20 -0.02 22.73
C GLY A 493 -5.77 0.36 23.15
N ALA A 494 -4.78 -0.40 22.68
CA ALA A 494 -3.36 -0.14 22.95
C ALA A 494 -2.79 0.95 22.04
N THR A 495 -2.03 1.90 22.61
CA THR A 495 -1.35 2.97 21.86
C THR A 495 -0.14 2.48 21.05
N SER A 496 0.41 1.30 21.36
CA SER A 496 1.54 0.70 20.65
C SER A 496 1.05 -0.35 19.64
N GLY A 497 1.51 -0.24 18.39
CA GLY A 497 1.26 -1.23 17.33
C GLY A 497 1.88 -2.61 17.58
N VAL A 498 2.75 -2.75 18.59
CA VAL A 498 3.41 -4.02 18.99
C VAL A 498 2.85 -4.55 20.32
N ALA A 499 1.67 -4.07 20.76
CA ALA A 499 1.02 -4.56 21.96
C ALA A 499 0.45 -5.99 21.77
N PRO A 500 0.56 -6.88 22.77
CA PRO A 500 -0.09 -8.19 22.72
C PRO A 500 -1.60 -8.08 22.49
N ALA A 501 -2.15 -9.04 21.72
CA ALA A 501 -3.58 -9.09 21.37
C ALA A 501 -4.53 -8.87 22.56
N LEU A 502 -4.21 -9.45 23.72
CA LEU A 502 -4.88 -9.18 25.00
C LEU A 502 -3.87 -9.20 26.15
N LYS A 503 -3.80 -8.14 26.95
CA LYS A 503 -3.00 -8.03 28.18
C LYS A 503 -3.90 -7.53 29.33
N ARG A 504 -3.63 -7.91 30.59
CA ARG A 504 -4.28 -7.24 31.74
C ARG A 504 -3.85 -5.77 31.84
N MET A 505 -4.79 -4.90 32.20
CA MET A 505 -4.53 -3.48 32.44
C MET A 505 -3.80 -3.30 33.78
N GLU A 506 -2.83 -2.38 33.81
CA GLU A 506 -2.08 -2.03 35.00
C GLU A 506 -2.74 -0.85 35.73
N PHE A 507 -2.75 -0.89 37.07
CA PHE A 507 -3.40 0.10 37.94
C PHE A 507 -2.55 0.31 39.21
N ASP A 508 -2.52 1.52 39.79
CA ASP A 508 -1.95 1.83 41.11
C ASP A 508 -2.26 0.74 42.14
N LYS A 509 -1.29 0.27 42.94
CA LYS A 509 -1.46 -0.86 43.88
C LYS A 509 -2.30 -0.57 45.15
N ARG A 510 -3.32 0.29 45.05
CA ARG A 510 -4.33 0.55 46.11
C ARG A 510 -5.01 -0.75 46.56
N SER A 511 -5.12 -0.95 47.87
CA SER A 511 -5.48 -2.23 48.49
C SER A 511 -6.98 -2.50 48.60
N ASP A 512 -7.82 -1.55 48.19
CA ASP A 512 -9.27 -1.54 48.40
C ASP A 512 -10.06 -2.52 47.50
N ARG A 513 -11.33 -2.74 47.84
CA ARG A 513 -12.22 -3.70 47.16
C ARG A 513 -12.54 -3.28 45.71
N MET A 514 -12.66 -1.99 45.42
CA MET A 514 -13.04 -1.49 44.09
C MET A 514 -11.86 -1.58 43.12
N ALA A 515 -10.67 -1.11 43.52
CA ALA A 515 -9.46 -1.25 42.72
C ALA A 515 -9.08 -2.72 42.47
N ARG A 516 -9.30 -3.62 43.45
CA ARG A 516 -9.17 -5.08 43.23
C ARG A 516 -10.13 -5.64 42.18
N ARG A 517 -11.35 -5.09 42.05
CA ARG A 517 -12.30 -5.51 41.00
C ARG A 517 -11.93 -4.91 39.64
N LYS A 518 -11.61 -3.62 39.56
CA LYS A 518 -11.13 -2.97 38.32
C LYS A 518 -9.92 -3.70 37.73
N ARG A 519 -8.92 -4.09 38.54
CA ARG A 519 -7.80 -4.97 38.14
C ARG A 519 -8.19 -6.32 37.53
N LYS A 520 -9.29 -6.93 37.97
CA LYS A 520 -9.72 -8.26 37.49
C LYS A 520 -10.43 -8.18 36.14
N GLN A 521 -11.17 -7.09 35.91
CA GLN A 521 -11.98 -6.85 34.71
C GLN A 521 -11.28 -6.02 33.63
N GLY A 522 -10.22 -5.26 33.96
CA GLY A 522 -9.55 -4.35 33.03
C GLY A 522 -8.49 -5.02 32.15
N PHE A 523 -8.60 -4.83 30.83
CA PHE A 523 -7.65 -5.35 29.84
C PHE A 523 -7.24 -4.27 28.82
N ILE A 524 -6.09 -4.48 28.20
CA ILE A 524 -5.55 -3.73 27.06
C ILE A 524 -5.59 -4.64 25.83
N VAL A 525 -6.07 -4.13 24.70
CA VAL A 525 -6.27 -4.88 23.45
C VAL A 525 -5.31 -4.42 22.36
N GLY A 526 -4.58 -5.36 21.77
CA GLY A 526 -3.61 -5.13 20.69
C GLY A 526 -4.26 -4.91 19.33
N VAL A 527 -5.11 -3.88 19.21
CA VAL A 527 -6.00 -3.64 18.05
C VAL A 527 -5.27 -3.68 16.70
N SER A 528 -4.04 -3.17 16.61
CA SER A 528 -3.26 -3.17 15.36
C SER A 528 -2.92 -4.58 14.85
N GLN A 529 -2.67 -5.54 15.75
CA GLN A 529 -2.45 -6.94 15.37
C GLN A 529 -3.79 -7.63 15.07
N LEU A 530 -4.84 -7.34 15.85
CA LEU A 530 -6.16 -7.93 15.60
C LEU A 530 -6.76 -7.48 14.25
N LYS A 531 -6.57 -6.23 13.82
CA LYS A 531 -6.94 -5.77 12.47
C LYS A 531 -6.15 -6.50 11.38
N ALA A 532 -4.86 -6.75 11.59
CA ALA A 532 -4.02 -7.51 10.65
C ALA A 532 -4.44 -8.99 10.55
N ASP A 533 -4.60 -9.66 11.70
CA ASP A 533 -5.07 -11.05 11.80
C ASP A 533 -6.45 -11.19 11.10
N PHE A 534 -7.41 -10.33 11.47
CA PHE A 534 -8.78 -10.37 10.96
C PHE A 534 -8.87 -10.11 9.45
N TYR A 535 -8.13 -9.15 8.90
CA TYR A 535 -8.18 -8.88 7.46
C TYR A 535 -7.56 -10.02 6.64
N GLY A 536 -6.45 -10.61 7.10
CA GLY A 536 -5.91 -11.86 6.50
C GLY A 536 -6.81 -13.10 6.69
N TRP A 537 -7.88 -12.98 7.47
CA TRP A 537 -8.93 -14.00 7.62
C TRP A 537 -10.18 -13.72 6.78
N LEU A 538 -10.42 -12.48 6.35
CA LEU A 538 -11.53 -12.12 5.44
C LEU A 538 -11.30 -12.60 3.99
N GLU A 539 -10.04 -12.69 3.56
CA GLU A 539 -9.66 -13.18 2.23
C GLU A 539 -9.99 -14.67 2.02
N LYS A 540 -10.09 -15.44 3.10
CA LYS A 540 -10.29 -16.90 3.10
C LYS A 540 -11.71 -17.27 2.68
N THR A 541 -11.84 -18.15 1.70
CA THR A 541 -13.13 -18.58 1.14
C THR A 541 -13.57 -19.99 1.54
N ASP A 542 -12.66 -20.84 2.02
CA ASP A 542 -12.96 -22.21 2.45
C ASP A 542 -13.45 -22.25 3.93
N PRO A 543 -14.68 -22.73 4.22
CA PRO A 543 -15.20 -22.85 5.58
C PRO A 543 -14.44 -23.83 6.51
N ALA A 544 -13.62 -24.73 5.95
CA ALA A 544 -12.74 -25.61 6.71
C ALA A 544 -11.43 -24.91 7.15
N GLU A 545 -11.06 -23.80 6.52
CA GLU A 545 -9.73 -23.22 6.70
C GLU A 545 -9.53 -22.55 8.08
N ARG A 546 -8.31 -22.67 8.63
CA ARG A 546 -7.95 -22.05 9.91
C ARG A 546 -8.08 -20.52 9.82
N GLY A 547 -8.99 -19.97 10.61
CA GLY A 547 -9.28 -18.54 10.67
C GLY A 547 -10.51 -18.09 9.87
N HIS A 548 -11.17 -18.97 9.10
CA HIS A 548 -12.27 -18.57 8.21
C HIS A 548 -13.35 -17.70 8.90
N CYS A 549 -13.72 -16.60 8.25
CA CYS A 549 -14.74 -15.64 8.69
C CYS A 549 -16.08 -15.89 7.97
N ALA A 550 -17.05 -16.45 8.70
CA ALA A 550 -18.43 -16.55 8.24
C ALA A 550 -19.29 -15.39 8.78
N PHE A 551 -20.38 -15.09 8.09
CA PHE A 551 -21.37 -14.07 8.47
C PHE A 551 -22.78 -14.65 8.46
N ALA A 552 -23.73 -13.88 9.00
CA ALA A 552 -25.16 -14.15 8.93
C ALA A 552 -25.81 -13.35 7.79
N ALA A 553 -26.89 -13.87 7.21
CA ALA A 553 -27.66 -13.20 6.16
C ALA A 553 -28.34 -11.90 6.66
N GLY A 554 -28.46 -10.90 5.80
CA GLY A 554 -29.20 -9.67 6.11
C GLY A 554 -28.51 -8.74 7.10
N LEU A 555 -27.18 -8.71 7.14
CA LEU A 555 -26.42 -7.70 7.90
C LEU A 555 -26.41 -6.34 7.18
N GLY A 556 -26.52 -6.34 5.85
CA GLY A 556 -26.66 -5.13 5.02
C GLY A 556 -25.34 -4.43 4.66
N ASP A 557 -25.35 -3.70 3.55
CA ASP A 557 -24.17 -3.06 2.94
C ASP A 557 -23.34 -2.20 3.91
N GLU A 558 -24.00 -1.41 4.76
CA GLU A 558 -23.31 -0.53 5.71
C GLU A 558 -22.49 -1.31 6.75
N TYR A 559 -22.96 -2.48 7.19
CA TYR A 559 -22.17 -3.35 8.06
C TYR A 559 -20.87 -3.81 7.38
N TYR A 560 -20.95 -4.27 6.13
CA TYR A 560 -19.77 -4.71 5.37
C TYR A 560 -18.83 -3.54 5.07
N ARG A 561 -19.37 -2.32 4.85
CA ARG A 561 -18.57 -1.09 4.70
C ARG A 561 -17.82 -0.74 5.99
N GLN A 562 -18.48 -0.80 7.14
CA GLN A 562 -17.84 -0.49 8.42
C GLN A 562 -16.80 -1.54 8.82
N VAL A 563 -17.06 -2.83 8.56
CA VAL A 563 -16.13 -3.92 8.96
C VAL A 563 -14.82 -3.92 8.13
N THR A 564 -14.81 -3.31 6.94
CA THR A 564 -13.60 -3.11 6.11
C THR A 564 -13.22 -1.63 5.93
N SER A 565 -13.66 -0.78 6.86
CA SER A 565 -13.50 0.68 6.81
C SER A 565 -12.06 1.19 6.87
N GLU A 566 -11.09 0.39 7.32
CA GLU A 566 -9.71 0.82 7.52
C GLU A 566 -8.72 0.17 6.54
N VAL A 567 -7.56 0.80 6.38
CA VAL A 567 -6.43 0.32 5.59
C VAL A 567 -5.12 0.51 6.36
N ARG A 568 -4.14 -0.36 6.09
CA ARG A 568 -2.83 -0.31 6.74
C ARG A 568 -1.87 0.50 5.89
N VAL A 569 -1.26 1.51 6.50
CA VAL A 569 -0.20 2.33 5.93
C VAL A 569 1.03 2.25 6.83
N LEU A 570 2.22 2.07 6.27
CA LEU A 570 3.45 2.36 7.00
C LEU A 570 3.60 3.87 7.09
N LYS A 571 4.07 4.33 8.24
CA LYS A 571 4.43 5.72 8.49
C LYS A 571 5.79 5.71 9.15
N ARG A 572 6.71 6.50 8.61
CA ARG A 572 8.01 6.72 9.23
C ARG A 572 7.82 7.47 10.55
N SER A 573 8.36 6.93 11.63
CA SER A 573 8.36 7.58 12.93
C SER A 573 9.31 8.79 12.95
N SER A 574 9.19 9.65 13.95
CA SER A 574 10.16 10.72 14.22
C SER A 574 11.58 10.20 14.53
N SER A 575 11.73 8.91 14.85
CA SER A 575 13.02 8.21 15.00
C SER A 575 13.52 7.53 13.71
N GLY A 576 12.89 7.79 12.56
CA GLY A 576 13.32 7.28 11.25
C GLY A 576 12.93 5.82 10.93
N ALA A 577 12.44 5.07 11.91
CA ALA A 577 11.97 3.70 11.75
C ALA A 577 10.58 3.64 11.06
N MET A 578 10.31 2.58 10.28
CA MET A 578 8.98 2.38 9.69
C MET A 578 8.03 1.76 10.72
N THR A 579 6.85 2.38 10.90
CA THR A 579 5.82 1.94 11.86
C THR A 579 4.45 1.87 11.19
N SER A 580 3.77 0.74 11.24
CA SER A 580 2.43 0.63 10.62
C SER A 580 1.35 1.31 11.46
N ARG A 581 0.51 2.13 10.82
CA ARG A 581 -0.72 2.70 11.36
C ARG A 581 -1.92 2.24 10.52
N TRP A 582 -3.08 2.16 11.16
CA TRP A 582 -4.36 2.02 10.48
C TRP A 582 -5.03 3.39 10.32
N ILE A 583 -5.66 3.63 9.17
CA ILE A 583 -6.43 4.82 8.83
C ILE A 583 -7.74 4.41 8.16
N ILE A 584 -8.80 5.22 8.30
CA ILE A 584 -10.06 4.98 7.59
C ILE A 584 -9.84 5.24 6.09
N ALA A 585 -10.34 4.34 5.24
CA ALA A 585 -10.08 4.30 3.80
C ALA A 585 -10.77 5.44 3.03
N GLU A 586 -11.94 5.87 3.52
CA GLU A 586 -12.80 6.89 2.91
C GLU A 586 -13.21 7.89 4.00
N ALA A 587 -13.05 9.19 3.74
CA ALA A 587 -13.38 10.21 4.74
C ALA A 587 -14.86 10.19 5.11
N GLY A 588 -15.17 10.23 6.41
CA GLY A 588 -16.53 10.17 6.94
C GLY A 588 -17.15 8.76 7.03
N ARG A 589 -16.46 7.71 6.56
CA ARG A 589 -16.90 6.31 6.74
C ARG A 589 -16.77 5.89 8.19
N ARG A 590 -17.82 5.23 8.71
CA ARG A 590 -17.88 4.67 10.06
C ARG A 590 -17.00 3.43 10.20
N ASN A 591 -16.55 3.12 11.42
CA ASN A 591 -15.67 1.99 11.72
C ASN A 591 -16.12 1.17 12.95
N GLU A 592 -17.24 1.52 13.57
CA GLU A 592 -17.73 0.93 14.82
C GLU A 592 -17.95 -0.60 14.70
N ALA A 593 -18.45 -1.10 13.56
CA ALA A 593 -18.58 -2.54 13.32
C ALA A 593 -17.23 -3.30 13.26
N LEU A 594 -16.15 -2.63 12.85
CA LEU A 594 -14.80 -3.19 12.87
C LEU A 594 -14.28 -3.25 14.31
N ASP A 595 -14.29 -2.14 15.05
CA ASP A 595 -13.71 -2.13 16.40
C ASP A 595 -14.49 -3.06 17.36
N THR A 596 -15.82 -3.07 17.29
CA THR A 596 -16.67 -4.03 18.04
C THR A 596 -16.40 -5.51 17.70
N MET A 597 -16.03 -5.86 16.45
CA MET A 597 -15.60 -7.22 16.09
C MET A 597 -14.33 -7.63 16.87
N LEU A 598 -13.35 -6.73 16.99
CA LEU A 598 -12.11 -6.98 17.73
C LEU A 598 -12.38 -7.04 19.24
N TYR A 599 -13.38 -6.30 19.71
CA TYR A 599 -13.82 -6.33 21.10
C TYR A 599 -14.51 -7.66 21.44
N ALA A 600 -15.35 -8.18 20.54
CA ALA A 600 -15.91 -9.53 20.67
C ALA A 600 -14.80 -10.60 20.70
N GLU A 601 -13.77 -10.45 19.86
CA GLU A 601 -12.60 -11.34 19.88
C GLU A 601 -11.78 -11.21 21.17
N ALA A 602 -11.64 -10.01 21.75
CA ALA A 602 -10.99 -9.81 23.05
C ALA A 602 -11.73 -10.58 24.17
N GLY A 603 -13.07 -10.60 24.13
CA GLY A 603 -13.88 -11.45 25.00
C GLY A 603 -13.61 -12.95 24.80
N ALA A 604 -13.57 -13.43 23.57
CA ALA A 604 -13.26 -14.83 23.25
C ALA A 604 -11.83 -15.23 23.70
N ARG A 605 -10.84 -14.35 23.49
CA ARG A 605 -9.46 -14.54 23.97
C ARG A 605 -9.39 -14.57 25.50
N PHE A 606 -10.22 -13.81 26.22
CA PHE A 606 -10.39 -13.93 27.67
C PHE A 606 -11.01 -15.27 28.09
N LYS A 607 -11.90 -15.85 27.28
CA LYS A 607 -12.43 -17.23 27.41
C LYS A 607 -11.48 -18.30 26.83
N THR A 608 -10.18 -18.01 26.79
CA THR A 608 -9.10 -18.90 26.33
C THR A 608 -9.20 -19.42 24.89
N TRP A 609 -10.02 -18.83 24.02
CA TRP A 609 -10.28 -19.27 22.64
C TRP A 609 -9.03 -19.71 21.85
N THR A 610 -7.96 -18.91 21.93
CA THR A 610 -6.71 -19.11 21.16
C THR A 610 -5.73 -20.12 21.77
N TYR A 611 -6.06 -20.68 22.94
CA TYR A 611 -5.22 -21.60 23.72
C TYR A 611 -6.02 -22.80 24.29
N MET A 612 -7.26 -22.99 23.83
CA MET A 612 -8.14 -24.08 24.28
C MET A 612 -7.70 -25.41 23.66
N PRO A 613 -7.45 -26.47 24.46
CA PRO A 613 -7.03 -27.77 23.94
C PRO A 613 -8.19 -28.51 23.28
N GLU A 614 -7.91 -29.41 22.33
CA GLU A 614 -8.94 -30.16 21.59
C GLU A 614 -9.94 -30.87 22.51
N ALA A 615 -9.49 -31.52 23.60
CA ALA A 615 -10.39 -32.17 24.56
C ALA A 615 -11.40 -31.23 25.25
N ALA A 616 -11.10 -29.92 25.33
CA ALA A 616 -12.06 -28.93 25.83
C ALA A 616 -13.02 -28.44 24.72
N TRP A 617 -12.57 -28.44 23.46
CA TRP A 617 -13.45 -28.26 22.32
C TRP A 617 -14.39 -29.46 22.12
N ASP A 618 -13.93 -30.70 22.34
CA ASP A 618 -14.75 -31.91 22.28
C ASP A 618 -15.92 -31.85 23.29
N VAL A 619 -15.65 -31.32 24.50
CA VAL A 619 -16.70 -31.03 25.48
C VAL A 619 -17.66 -29.94 24.99
N LEU A 620 -17.15 -28.84 24.40
CA LEU A 620 -18.02 -27.78 23.85
C LEU A 620 -18.87 -28.26 22.67
N ASP A 621 -18.35 -29.13 21.79
CA ASP A 621 -19.10 -29.74 20.70
C ASP A 621 -20.23 -30.65 21.25
N LEU A 622 -19.97 -31.42 22.32
CA LEU A 622 -21.02 -32.19 22.99
C LEU A 622 -22.06 -31.30 23.69
N GLU A 623 -21.63 -30.25 24.39
CA GLU A 623 -22.52 -29.31 25.10
C GLU A 623 -23.37 -28.44 24.14
N ARG A 624 -22.86 -28.08 22.96
CA ARG A 624 -23.44 -27.03 22.10
C ARG A 624 -23.87 -27.51 20.71
N GLY A 625 -23.30 -28.62 20.24
CA GLY A 625 -23.72 -29.32 19.01
C GLY A 625 -24.90 -30.28 19.22
N SER A 626 -25.17 -30.68 20.48
CA SER A 626 -26.29 -31.56 20.81
C SER A 626 -27.65 -30.91 20.49
N PRO A 627 -28.67 -31.71 20.09
CA PRO A 627 -30.03 -31.22 19.91
C PRO A 627 -30.60 -30.71 21.25
N ALA A 628 -31.60 -29.82 21.17
CA ALA A 628 -32.38 -29.49 22.37
C ALA A 628 -33.00 -30.78 22.95
N GLN A 629 -32.79 -31.02 24.24
CA GLN A 629 -33.57 -32.01 24.96
C GLN A 629 -35.04 -31.58 24.91
N GLU A 630 -35.93 -32.48 24.48
CA GLU A 630 -37.36 -32.29 24.69
C GLU A 630 -37.62 -32.15 26.21
N PRO A 631 -38.55 -31.29 26.63
CA PRO A 631 -38.91 -31.19 28.04
C PRO A 631 -39.57 -32.51 28.45
N GLN A 632 -38.80 -33.37 29.12
CA GLN A 632 -39.30 -34.64 29.66
C GLN A 632 -40.51 -34.34 30.55
N GLY A 633 -41.70 -34.71 30.08
CA GLY A 633 -42.95 -34.47 30.79
C GLY A 633 -42.87 -35.05 32.20
N ASP A 634 -43.32 -34.29 33.19
CA ASP A 634 -43.25 -34.69 34.59
C ASP A 634 -43.93 -36.06 34.77
N LEU A 635 -43.14 -37.03 35.26
CA LEU A 635 -43.57 -38.41 35.45
C LEU A 635 -44.68 -38.55 36.51
N PHE A 636 -44.97 -37.48 37.27
CA PHE A 636 -46.08 -37.39 38.21
C PHE A 636 -47.29 -36.59 37.68
N ALA A 637 -47.23 -36.06 36.45
CA ALA A 637 -48.37 -35.41 35.79
C ALA A 637 -49.42 -36.41 35.23
N SER A 638 -49.28 -37.71 35.51
CA SER A 638 -50.23 -38.76 35.12
C SER A 638 -51.52 -38.73 35.96
N ALA A 639 -52.26 -37.62 35.89
CA ALA A 639 -53.61 -37.54 36.42
C ALA A 639 -54.54 -38.49 35.63
N VAL A 640 -55.20 -39.39 36.35
CA VAL A 640 -56.04 -40.50 35.86
C VAL A 640 -56.88 -40.12 34.64
N ALA A 641 -56.69 -40.83 33.52
CA ALA A 641 -57.58 -40.74 32.38
C ALA A 641 -58.94 -41.36 32.72
N VAL A 642 -59.97 -40.51 32.86
CA VAL A 642 -61.37 -40.96 32.91
C VAL A 642 -61.80 -41.33 31.50
N VAL A 643 -62.17 -42.60 31.30
CA VAL A 643 -62.61 -43.12 30.00
C VAL A 643 -64.06 -42.69 29.72
N PRO A 644 -64.34 -42.00 28.59
CA PRO A 644 -65.70 -41.85 28.08
C PRO A 644 -66.14 -43.15 27.38
N GLU A 645 -67.36 -43.60 27.67
CA GLU A 645 -67.95 -44.82 27.13
C GLU A 645 -68.49 -44.62 25.68
N GLU A 646 -68.46 -45.66 24.84
CA GLU A 646 -68.88 -45.55 23.43
C GLU A 646 -70.41 -45.39 23.29
N ALA A 647 -70.84 -44.46 22.43
CA ALA A 647 -72.25 -44.26 22.08
C ALA A 647 -72.52 -44.63 20.61
N VAL A 648 -73.26 -45.72 20.39
CA VAL A 648 -73.63 -46.24 19.07
C VAL A 648 -74.70 -45.35 18.41
N ALA A 649 -74.59 -45.11 17.09
CA ALA A 649 -75.51 -44.27 16.34
C ALA A 649 -76.79 -45.01 15.88
N ALA A 650 -77.98 -44.40 16.09
CA ALA A 650 -79.24 -44.85 15.47
C ALA A 650 -80.34 -43.77 15.35
N ALA A 651 -80.85 -43.60 14.12
CA ALA A 651 -82.23 -43.26 13.70
C ALA A 651 -82.93 -41.91 14.08
N GLY A 652 -83.43 -41.22 13.02
CA GLY A 652 -84.44 -40.13 13.05
C GLY A 652 -83.86 -38.72 13.34
N GLY A 653 -84.18 -37.62 12.63
CA GLY A 653 -85.25 -37.29 11.68
C GLY A 653 -85.85 -35.92 12.11
N THR A 654 -86.20 -34.93 11.26
CA THR A 654 -86.41 -34.86 9.80
C THR A 654 -86.37 -33.40 9.30
N ALA A 655 -85.94 -33.16 8.03
CA ALA A 655 -86.17 -31.93 7.22
C ALA A 655 -85.51 -30.62 7.74
N THR A 656 -85.15 -29.59 6.95
CA THR A 656 -85.19 -29.27 5.50
C THR A 656 -84.06 -28.22 5.22
N GLU A 657 -83.64 -27.78 4.03
CA GLU A 657 -83.99 -27.99 2.59
C GLU A 657 -82.74 -27.68 1.71
N ALA A 658 -82.84 -27.79 0.37
CA ALA A 658 -81.80 -27.38 -0.61
C ALA A 658 -82.48 -26.98 -1.96
N ALA A 659 -81.92 -26.26 -2.94
CA ALA A 659 -80.55 -25.75 -3.14
C ALA A 659 -80.50 -24.60 -4.21
N ALA A 660 -79.33 -23.93 -4.31
CA ALA A 660 -78.73 -23.36 -5.56
C ALA A 660 -79.38 -22.08 -6.19
N PRO A 661 -78.95 -21.60 -7.39
CA PRO A 661 -77.80 -20.68 -7.60
C PRO A 661 -78.20 -19.46 -8.52
N PRO A 662 -77.32 -18.71 -9.26
CA PRO A 662 -75.85 -18.57 -9.30
C PRO A 662 -75.40 -17.14 -8.82
N GLU A 663 -74.53 -16.26 -9.38
CA GLU A 663 -73.71 -16.17 -10.63
C GLU A 663 -72.47 -15.24 -10.45
N GLN A 664 -71.95 -14.59 -11.51
CA GLN A 664 -70.60 -13.96 -11.57
C GLN A 664 -70.58 -12.50 -12.07
N ALA A 665 -69.46 -11.78 -11.88
CA ALA A 665 -69.09 -10.55 -12.61
C ALA A 665 -67.55 -10.39 -12.78
N PRO A 666 -67.02 -9.67 -13.81
CA PRO A 666 -65.62 -9.80 -14.28
C PRO A 666 -64.74 -8.52 -14.20
N PRO A 667 -63.42 -8.60 -14.51
CA PRO A 667 -62.45 -7.47 -14.48
C PRO A 667 -62.12 -6.86 -15.86
N LEU A 668 -61.36 -5.74 -15.90
CA LEU A 668 -60.72 -5.19 -17.12
C LEU A 668 -59.55 -4.19 -16.85
N GLU A 669 -58.62 -4.07 -17.80
CA GLU A 669 -57.59 -3.01 -17.94
C GLU A 669 -57.69 -2.35 -19.33
N ALA A 670 -57.30 -1.06 -19.49
CA ALA A 670 -56.88 -0.42 -20.76
C ALA A 670 -56.34 1.03 -20.53
N ASP A 671 -55.74 1.67 -21.54
CA ASP A 671 -54.84 2.84 -21.42
C ASP A 671 -55.15 4.04 -22.36
N ARG A 672 -54.87 5.28 -21.90
CA ARG A 672 -54.63 6.55 -22.67
C ARG A 672 -55.77 7.14 -23.57
N PRO A 673 -55.59 8.35 -24.16
CA PRO A 673 -54.98 9.61 -23.66
C PRO A 673 -55.78 10.90 -24.02
N THR A 674 -55.48 12.07 -23.43
CA THR A 674 -55.65 13.40 -24.11
C THR A 674 -54.89 14.56 -23.44
N LYS A 675 -54.79 15.71 -24.15
CA LYS A 675 -54.12 16.96 -23.71
C LYS A 675 -55.14 18.05 -23.33
N GLY A 676 -54.76 19.04 -22.51
CA GLY A 676 -55.52 20.32 -22.49
C GLY A 676 -55.23 21.32 -21.37
N LEU A 677 -54.35 22.29 -21.63
CA LEU A 677 -54.36 23.71 -21.21
C LEU A 677 -55.25 24.19 -20.03
N GLY A 678 -54.64 24.98 -19.13
CA GLY A 678 -55.37 25.98 -18.31
C GLY A 678 -54.82 26.10 -16.89
N GLY A 679 -54.31 27.27 -16.51
CA GLY A 679 -53.79 27.51 -15.15
C GLY A 679 -54.15 28.89 -14.61
N ARG A 680 -54.01 29.04 -13.29
CA ARG A 680 -53.85 30.30 -12.54
C ARG A 680 -53.16 29.96 -11.21
N GLY A 681 -52.10 30.69 -10.87
CA GLY A 681 -51.23 30.36 -9.73
C GLY A 681 -51.56 31.14 -8.46
N ILE A 682 -50.67 31.03 -7.48
CA ILE A 682 -50.53 31.93 -6.32
C ILE A 682 -49.01 32.10 -6.07
N LYS A 683 -48.58 33.32 -5.72
CA LYS A 683 -47.24 33.63 -5.21
C LYS A 683 -47.30 33.67 -3.68
N TYR A 684 -46.20 33.41 -2.97
CA TYR A 684 -45.69 34.32 -1.93
C TYR A 684 -44.27 33.93 -1.46
N LEU A 685 -43.35 34.90 -1.64
CA LEU A 685 -42.19 35.31 -0.80
C LEU A 685 -41.56 34.28 0.17
N ARG A 686 -40.27 33.96 -0.01
CA ARG A 686 -39.10 34.68 0.55
C ARG A 686 -39.09 34.79 2.09
N ARG A 687 -38.18 34.06 2.73
CA ARG A 687 -36.91 34.66 3.16
C ARG A 687 -35.76 33.68 2.99
#